data_AF-A0A8B8CT01-F1
#
_entry.id   AF-A0A8B8CT01-F1
#
_cell.length_a   1.000
_cell.length_b   1.000
_cell.length_c   1.000
_cell.angle_alpha   90.00
_cell.angle_beta   90.00
_cell.angle_gamma   90.00
#
_symmetry.space_group_name_H-M   'P 1'
#
loop_
_entity.id
_entity.type
_entity.pdbx_description
1 polymer ?
#
loop_
_entity_poly.entity_id
_entity_poly.type
_entity_poly.pdbx_seq_one_letter_code
_entity_poly.pdbx_strand_id
1 'polypeptide(L)'
;MAGDPRTTYKSAVQNILSGRLQDIPELPRQTVKIYVCSNYSEFEAERTALLKDTFPTLQHHCLKYGIDLHWVDPHHGSHVDHTKDTHRFQRHLSVMEECHKGSSGPFFVCLLGSKYGECPLPNYLDEAEFKHIRNEAFEGGKDIRLLDEWYLRDGYTVPVLYKLNPNQDFSKNLQFNVNPRENRQLNDWSDTYSNLLDIIQYGAKIAHDEGNINQVHLQKQERFFTSGLEHEISQALKLGCREGVFIFRNLEGLAEAKNNEYRACHMDITSKGEVDSAKLERLNNLKYEVDSKIPSTNKFTFTISADDSGISKENTDHMTYLENMTAAVAMRLRDLFDEYEKTKLHFPSTKKGELCLETLIHLQHCKKLLKVYNGTGLEYLLSKIQMLLMHGTKTDHQLIIVKGDPGCGKSHFLSKVCSRARELFGKDTILIPRFIGITPKSKDKQQILRDICVQLNFVLQQNISLEEYDESHLTNYFYGLANRISKGQHNLVIMLDGVNNLENPTSGDNPSMIDWFSVKLPPKVHLIISYRPHDNFLFQKLEGKRNNVIDSMIIFPVWTTERIGDALTFTLAKHKRVIAKNKEKLLINHLQKASPFVLQNVLHMLTEWHVDYNFINNHFPLSNEEIVHKQLDQLEFRFGHEIVEAVCRYITLSNFGLSETELLDILSCNNDVILTIIRSCNSEVFRFPWFLWIHLKTELGLLLAQRFVHRKILLSWSHGFVEDIIRRRYMANVDSICGIHSDLSELFLETWIEGKQIPFQENTPLKEDTQRFVCHQPLLYSETRYNKRKINELWTHLLQLGDSKRLKEHALCNFEYLLSMVDSSSINTVLQNLRLTLSILVDAEIFLIYNCLLKSSSVLMRHPTQLANELIGHLKEVKEYAVV
;
A
#
# COMPACT_ATOMS: atom_id res chain seq x y z
N MET A 1 4.28 33.09 2.88
CA MET A 1 5.35 33.36 3.88
C MET A 1 5.68 32.05 4.58
N ALA A 2 6.63 31.29 4.06
CA ALA A 2 7.08 30.05 4.68
C ALA A 2 8.09 30.40 5.79
N GLY A 3 7.80 30.02 7.03
CA GLY A 3 8.76 30.16 8.14
C GLY A 3 10.01 29.32 7.90
N ASP A 4 11.09 29.64 8.61
CA ASP A 4 12.34 28.88 8.54
C ASP A 4 12.07 27.36 8.81
N PRO A 5 12.47 26.46 7.90
CA PRO A 5 12.26 25.01 8.04
C PRO A 5 12.81 24.44 9.35
N ARG A 6 13.88 25.04 9.90
CA ARG A 6 14.53 24.57 11.14
C ARG A 6 13.70 24.87 12.38
N THR A 7 13.00 26.00 12.41
CA THR A 7 12.07 26.36 13.49
C THR A 7 10.82 25.47 13.45
N THR A 8 10.38 25.10 12.24
CA THR A 8 9.26 24.16 12.01
C THR A 8 9.61 22.73 12.44
N TYR A 9 10.82 22.26 12.19
CA TYR A 9 11.26 20.91 12.61
C TYR A 9 11.33 20.77 14.14
N LYS A 10 11.90 21.76 14.86
CA LYS A 10 12.02 21.70 16.33
C LYS A 10 10.66 21.64 17.01
N SER A 11 9.70 22.47 16.57
CA SER A 11 8.34 22.47 17.11
C SER A 11 7.61 21.17 16.78
N ALA A 12 7.76 20.65 15.55
CA ALA A 12 7.19 19.37 15.15
C ALA A 12 7.72 18.20 16.00
N VAL A 13 9.03 18.12 16.21
CA VAL A 13 9.66 17.07 17.05
C VAL A 13 9.15 17.11 18.48
N GLN A 14 9.03 18.31 19.07
CA GLN A 14 8.48 18.46 20.42
C GLN A 14 7.01 18.04 20.48
N ASN A 15 6.22 18.39 19.47
CA ASN A 15 4.82 17.97 19.39
C ASN A 15 4.69 16.44 19.29
N ILE A 16 5.48 15.80 18.42
CA ILE A 16 5.50 14.35 18.26
C ILE A 16 5.91 13.65 19.55
N LEU A 17 7.05 14.04 20.15
CA LEU A 17 7.57 13.37 21.34
C LEU A 17 6.75 13.66 22.61
N SER A 18 5.95 14.73 22.65
CA SER A 18 4.96 14.95 23.72
C SER A 18 3.64 14.16 23.51
N GLY A 19 3.48 13.52 22.35
CA GLY A 19 2.29 12.76 21.99
C GLY A 19 1.08 13.64 21.63
N ARG A 20 1.27 14.77 20.94
CA ARG A 20 0.12 15.54 20.43
C ARG A 20 -0.57 14.73 19.33
N LEU A 21 -1.89 14.70 19.31
CA LEU A 21 -2.67 14.10 18.20
C LEU A 21 -3.20 15.15 17.21
N GLN A 22 -3.20 16.43 17.62
CA GLN A 22 -3.53 17.58 16.78
C GLN A 22 -2.26 18.12 16.11
N ASP A 23 -2.38 18.61 14.88
CA ASP A 23 -1.31 19.25 14.10
C ASP A 23 -0.02 18.42 13.95
N ILE A 24 -0.13 17.08 13.97
CA ILE A 24 0.99 16.18 13.68
C ILE A 24 1.25 16.11 12.17
N PRO A 25 2.53 16.11 11.74
CA PRO A 25 2.89 15.99 10.33
C PRO A 25 2.48 14.63 9.79
N GLU A 26 2.19 14.53 8.50
CA GLU A 26 1.97 13.22 7.85
C GLU A 26 3.23 12.35 7.91
N LEU A 27 3.06 11.04 7.78
CA LEU A 27 4.20 10.16 7.61
C LEU A 27 4.95 10.53 6.32
N PRO A 28 6.29 10.50 6.33
CA PRO A 28 7.05 10.70 5.10
C PRO A 28 6.59 9.68 4.05
N ARG A 29 6.16 10.16 2.89
CA ARG A 29 5.88 9.30 1.73
C ARG A 29 7.20 8.67 1.26
N GLN A 30 7.18 7.38 0.94
CA GLN A 30 8.38 6.58 0.62
C GLN A 30 8.32 5.99 -0.79
N THR A 31 7.38 6.50 -1.60
CA THR A 31 7.17 6.06 -2.98
C THR A 31 6.94 7.28 -3.85
N VAL A 32 7.54 7.32 -5.05
CA VAL A 32 7.12 8.19 -6.15
C VAL A 32 6.19 7.36 -7.03
N LYS A 33 4.95 7.81 -7.26
CA LYS A 33 3.97 7.09 -8.08
C LYS A 33 3.62 7.94 -9.29
N ILE A 34 4.07 7.54 -10.48
CA ILE A 34 3.89 8.30 -11.71
C ILE A 34 2.81 7.64 -12.56
N TYR A 35 1.71 8.35 -12.77
CA TYR A 35 0.63 7.95 -13.68
C TYR A 35 0.95 8.41 -15.10
N VAL A 36 0.87 7.49 -16.06
CA VAL A 36 1.10 7.77 -17.49
C VAL A 36 -0.26 7.88 -18.20
N CYS A 37 -0.65 9.10 -18.53
CA CYS A 37 -1.88 9.41 -19.24
C CYS A 37 -1.61 9.47 -20.75
N SER A 38 -2.37 8.72 -21.55
CA SER A 38 -2.29 8.73 -23.02
C SER A 38 -3.49 7.99 -23.63
N ASN A 39 -3.75 8.18 -24.93
CA ASN A 39 -4.65 7.29 -25.67
C ASN A 39 -4.07 5.89 -25.82
N TYR A 40 -4.92 4.86 -25.75
CA TYR A 40 -4.50 3.46 -25.86
C TYR A 40 -3.74 3.16 -27.16
N SER A 41 -4.34 3.48 -28.31
CA SER A 41 -3.81 3.09 -29.64
C SER A 41 -2.64 3.93 -30.14
N GLU A 42 -2.40 5.12 -29.58
CA GLU A 42 -1.56 6.14 -30.22
C GLU A 42 -0.08 6.11 -29.78
N PHE A 43 0.18 5.69 -28.53
CA PHE A 43 1.46 5.91 -27.84
C PHE A 43 2.13 4.62 -27.35
N GLU A 44 1.89 3.48 -27.99
CA GLU A 44 2.44 2.19 -27.55
C GLU A 44 3.98 2.18 -27.56
N ALA A 45 4.59 2.71 -28.61
CA ALA A 45 6.05 2.77 -28.75
C ALA A 45 6.67 3.69 -27.68
N GLU A 46 6.07 4.86 -27.45
CA GLU A 46 6.51 5.85 -26.47
C GLU A 46 6.36 5.33 -25.03
N ARG A 47 5.23 4.70 -24.68
CA ARG A 47 5.04 4.07 -23.36
C ARG A 47 6.05 2.96 -23.12
N THR A 48 6.32 2.15 -24.15
CA THR A 48 7.34 1.09 -24.10
C THR A 48 8.73 1.69 -23.89
N ALA A 49 9.10 2.73 -24.62
CA ALA A 49 10.40 3.41 -24.46
C ALA A 49 10.54 4.05 -23.07
N LEU A 50 9.50 4.71 -22.55
CA LEU A 50 9.52 5.24 -21.18
C LEU A 50 9.75 4.14 -20.14
N LEU A 51 9.11 2.99 -20.28
CA LEU A 51 9.30 1.87 -19.36
C LEU A 51 10.70 1.24 -19.48
N LYS A 52 11.27 1.15 -20.69
CA LYS A 52 12.60 0.57 -20.92
C LYS A 52 13.74 1.52 -20.52
N ASP A 53 13.61 2.81 -20.81
CA ASP A 53 14.73 3.76 -20.76
C ASP A 53 14.60 4.78 -19.62
N THR A 54 13.37 5.24 -19.31
CA THR A 54 13.12 6.24 -18.27
C THR A 54 12.95 5.62 -16.88
N PHE A 55 12.18 4.54 -16.76
CA PHE A 55 11.92 3.93 -15.46
C PHE A 55 13.19 3.46 -14.73
N PRO A 56 14.13 2.71 -15.35
CA PRO A 56 15.32 2.23 -14.64
C PRO A 56 16.22 3.37 -14.13
N THR A 57 16.43 4.40 -14.96
CA THR A 57 17.27 5.55 -14.62
C THR A 57 16.67 6.37 -13.46
N LEU A 58 15.35 6.57 -13.48
CA LEU A 58 14.63 7.29 -12.44
C LEU A 58 14.50 6.47 -11.14
N GLN A 59 14.26 5.16 -11.24
CA GLN A 59 14.25 4.23 -10.10
C GLN A 59 15.62 4.24 -9.40
N HIS A 60 16.72 4.12 -10.15
CA HIS A 60 18.07 4.19 -9.59
C HIS A 60 18.31 5.51 -8.83
N HIS A 61 17.83 6.63 -9.38
CA HIS A 61 17.90 7.93 -8.72
C HIS A 61 17.09 7.97 -7.40
N CYS A 62 15.83 7.53 -7.43
CA CYS A 62 14.95 7.50 -6.25
C CYS A 62 15.51 6.58 -5.15
N LEU A 63 16.11 5.45 -5.53
CA LEU A 63 16.68 4.48 -4.58
C LEU A 63 17.83 5.08 -3.77
N LYS A 64 18.62 6.02 -4.30
CA LYS A 64 19.65 6.75 -3.51
C LYS A 64 19.05 7.43 -2.27
N TYR A 65 17.79 7.83 -2.37
CA TYR A 65 16.99 8.42 -1.31
C TYR A 65 16.19 7.38 -0.47
N GLY A 66 16.31 6.09 -0.79
CA GLY A 66 15.56 4.99 -0.18
C GLY A 66 14.07 4.99 -0.55
N ILE A 67 13.72 5.65 -1.65
CA ILE A 67 12.35 5.83 -2.13
C ILE A 67 12.12 4.91 -3.33
N ASP A 68 11.00 4.19 -3.33
CA ASP A 68 10.63 3.32 -4.45
C ASP A 68 9.90 4.11 -5.54
N LEU A 69 10.07 3.77 -6.82
CA LEU A 69 9.30 4.36 -7.93
C LEU A 69 8.28 3.34 -8.44
N HIS A 70 7.03 3.78 -8.57
CA HIS A 70 5.96 3.01 -9.22
C HIS A 70 5.63 3.71 -10.54
N TRP A 71 5.86 2.99 -11.63
CA TRP A 71 5.44 3.40 -12.97
C TRP A 71 4.05 2.84 -13.25
N VAL A 72 3.06 3.71 -13.29
CA VAL A 72 1.64 3.35 -13.40
C VAL A 72 1.17 3.67 -14.81
N ASP A 73 1.29 2.68 -15.69
CA ASP A 73 0.70 2.69 -17.03
C ASP A 73 -0.63 1.91 -17.00
N PRO A 74 -1.79 2.57 -17.17
CA PRO A 74 -3.11 1.91 -17.19
C PRO A 74 -3.30 0.95 -18.38
N HIS A 75 -2.49 1.09 -19.42
CA HIS A 75 -2.59 0.33 -20.65
C HIS A 75 -1.66 -0.89 -20.69
N HIS A 76 -0.64 -0.95 -19.81
CA HIS A 76 0.31 -2.05 -19.76
C HIS A 76 -0.40 -3.37 -19.41
N GLY A 77 -0.19 -4.41 -20.22
CA GLY A 77 -0.85 -5.71 -20.07
C GLY A 77 -2.34 -5.74 -20.46
N SER A 78 -2.80 -4.81 -21.31
CA SER A 78 -4.20 -4.74 -21.77
C SER A 78 -4.34 -4.93 -23.29
N HIS A 79 -5.40 -5.62 -23.71
CA HIS A 79 -5.81 -5.78 -25.12
C HIS A 79 -6.91 -4.83 -25.58
N VAL A 80 -7.56 -4.20 -24.61
CA VAL A 80 -8.76 -3.42 -24.85
C VAL A 80 -8.51 -2.03 -24.30
N ASP A 81 -8.97 -1.04 -25.06
CA ASP A 81 -9.04 0.34 -24.61
C ASP A 81 -9.87 0.37 -23.31
N HIS A 82 -9.24 0.86 -22.25
CA HIS A 82 -9.85 0.86 -20.93
C HIS A 82 -11.09 1.77 -20.85
N THR A 83 -11.29 2.69 -21.81
CA THR A 83 -12.51 3.50 -21.90
C THR A 83 -13.76 2.68 -22.26
N LYS A 84 -13.58 1.55 -22.95
CA LYS A 84 -14.65 0.59 -23.29
C LYS A 84 -15.08 -0.31 -22.12
N ASP A 85 -14.39 -0.20 -20.99
CA ASP A 85 -14.80 -0.76 -19.70
C ASP A 85 -14.92 0.38 -18.69
N THR A 86 -16.14 0.84 -18.49
CA THR A 86 -16.41 2.00 -17.65
C THR A 86 -16.01 1.81 -16.18
N HIS A 87 -16.12 0.58 -15.66
CA HIS A 87 -15.72 0.31 -14.28
C HIS A 87 -14.20 0.36 -14.15
N ARG A 88 -13.48 -0.18 -15.13
CA ARG A 88 -12.03 -0.04 -15.23
C ARG A 88 -11.60 1.41 -15.36
N PHE A 89 -12.23 2.18 -16.25
CA PHE A 89 -11.95 3.62 -16.42
C PHE A 89 -12.12 4.41 -15.11
N GLN A 90 -13.23 4.20 -14.40
CA GLN A 90 -13.46 4.87 -13.11
C GLN A 90 -12.41 4.50 -12.06
N ARG A 91 -11.95 3.24 -12.08
CA ARG A 91 -10.88 2.79 -11.19
C ARG A 91 -9.54 3.43 -11.56
N HIS A 92 -9.24 3.64 -12.84
CA HIS A 92 -8.05 4.39 -13.27
C HIS A 92 -8.04 5.83 -12.73
N LEU A 93 -9.17 6.53 -12.77
CA LEU A 93 -9.28 7.86 -12.15
C LEU A 93 -9.04 7.81 -10.63
N SER A 94 -9.57 6.78 -9.97
CA SER A 94 -9.34 6.57 -8.53
C SER A 94 -7.87 6.25 -8.21
N VAL A 95 -7.21 5.50 -9.09
CA VAL A 95 -5.78 5.20 -9.04
C VAL A 95 -4.95 6.47 -9.20
N MET A 96 -5.30 7.34 -10.13
CA MET A 96 -4.61 8.62 -10.31
C MET A 96 -4.65 9.46 -9.03
N GLU A 97 -5.80 9.49 -8.35
CA GLU A 97 -5.90 10.12 -7.03
C GLU A 97 -5.02 9.45 -5.98
N GLU A 98 -4.91 8.11 -5.99
CA GLU A 98 -4.00 7.38 -5.09
C GLU A 98 -2.54 7.73 -5.41
N CYS A 99 -2.16 7.81 -6.68
CA CYS A 99 -0.82 8.25 -7.09
C CYS A 99 -0.52 9.65 -6.56
N HIS A 100 -1.44 10.62 -6.73
CA HIS A 100 -1.28 11.97 -6.21
C HIS A 100 -1.17 12.01 -4.67
N LYS A 101 -2.05 11.29 -3.96
CA LYS A 101 -2.06 11.22 -2.48
C LYS A 101 -0.84 10.48 -1.92
N GLY A 102 -0.31 9.50 -2.65
CA GLY A 102 0.76 8.61 -2.20
C GLY A 102 2.17 8.97 -2.70
N SER A 103 2.29 9.77 -3.76
CA SER A 103 3.58 10.11 -4.37
C SER A 103 4.38 11.12 -3.53
N SER A 104 5.68 10.91 -3.44
CA SER A 104 6.67 11.78 -2.82
C SER A 104 7.42 12.60 -3.89
N GLY A 105 6.69 13.35 -4.71
CA GLY A 105 7.24 14.13 -5.81
C GLY A 105 6.29 14.17 -7.01
N PRO A 106 6.81 14.26 -8.25
CA PRO A 106 5.96 14.27 -9.43
C PRO A 106 5.10 13.00 -9.48
N PHE A 107 3.89 13.13 -10.03
CA PHE A 107 2.93 12.02 -10.06
C PHE A 107 2.31 11.77 -11.43
N PHE A 108 2.66 12.56 -12.46
CA PHE A 108 1.94 12.55 -13.72
C PHE A 108 2.85 12.82 -14.91
N VAL A 109 2.68 12.00 -15.95
CA VAL A 109 3.23 12.18 -17.29
C VAL A 109 2.07 12.06 -18.27
N CYS A 110 1.98 12.97 -19.23
CA CYS A 110 0.93 12.96 -20.24
C CYS A 110 1.52 12.97 -21.64
N LEU A 111 1.07 12.03 -22.48
CA LEU A 111 1.40 11.97 -23.91
C LEU A 111 0.16 12.42 -24.71
N LEU A 112 0.31 13.54 -25.42
CA LEU A 112 -0.75 14.20 -26.19
C LEU A 112 -0.38 14.22 -27.67
N GLY A 113 -1.26 13.68 -28.50
CA GLY A 113 -1.01 13.53 -29.93
C GLY A 113 -2.13 14.10 -30.78
N SER A 114 -2.55 13.36 -31.81
CA SER A 114 -3.53 13.80 -32.82
C SER A 114 -4.92 13.18 -32.65
N LYS A 115 -5.11 12.32 -31.65
CA LYS A 115 -6.40 11.68 -31.34
C LYS A 115 -7.03 12.26 -30.07
N TYR A 116 -8.32 12.58 -30.12
CA TYR A 116 -9.12 12.98 -28.96
C TYR A 116 -9.62 11.77 -28.17
N GLY A 117 -9.98 10.69 -28.88
CA GLY A 117 -10.35 9.39 -28.28
C GLY A 117 -11.86 9.19 -28.07
N GLU A 118 -12.20 8.04 -27.46
CA GLU A 118 -13.59 7.67 -27.17
C GLU A 118 -14.09 8.26 -25.85
N CYS A 119 -15.41 8.45 -25.74
CA CYS A 119 -16.07 8.90 -24.52
C CYS A 119 -16.46 7.68 -23.68
N PRO A 120 -16.07 7.59 -22.39
CA PRO A 120 -16.51 6.53 -21.51
C PRO A 120 -18.01 6.64 -21.26
N LEU A 121 -18.75 5.53 -21.33
CA LEU A 121 -20.15 5.50 -20.88
C LEU A 121 -20.25 5.96 -19.42
N PRO A 122 -21.36 6.56 -18.97
CA PRO A 122 -21.53 6.88 -17.56
C PRO A 122 -21.81 5.61 -16.73
N ASN A 123 -21.05 5.36 -15.66
CA ASN A 123 -21.36 4.23 -14.76
C ASN A 123 -22.78 4.32 -14.15
N TYR A 124 -23.27 5.55 -13.99
CA TYR A 124 -24.54 5.85 -13.34
C TYR A 124 -25.26 7.01 -14.02
N LEU A 125 -26.58 6.88 -14.08
CA LEU A 125 -27.52 7.94 -14.43
C LEU A 125 -28.48 8.10 -13.25
N ASP A 126 -28.76 9.33 -12.81
CA ASP A 126 -29.85 9.49 -11.85
C ASP A 126 -31.21 9.20 -12.51
N GLU A 127 -32.24 8.89 -11.70
CA GLU A 127 -33.54 8.46 -12.24
C GLU A 127 -34.19 9.49 -13.18
N ALA A 128 -33.93 10.78 -12.98
CA ALA A 128 -34.43 11.83 -13.87
C ALA A 128 -33.63 11.84 -15.19
N GLU A 129 -32.29 11.84 -15.11
CA GLU A 129 -31.39 11.75 -16.26
C GLU A 129 -31.73 10.54 -17.14
N PHE A 130 -31.88 9.35 -16.55
CA PHE A 130 -32.21 8.13 -17.30
C PHE A 130 -33.53 8.27 -18.05
N LYS A 131 -34.60 8.73 -17.40
CA LYS A 131 -35.92 8.85 -18.01
C LYS A 131 -35.93 9.85 -19.16
N HIS A 132 -35.32 11.02 -18.98
CA HIS A 132 -35.26 12.02 -20.04
C HIS A 132 -34.41 11.54 -21.22
N ILE A 133 -33.19 11.02 -20.99
CA ILE A 133 -32.34 10.47 -22.06
C ILE A 133 -33.08 9.37 -22.83
N ARG A 134 -33.77 8.46 -22.12
CA ARG A 134 -34.54 7.37 -22.73
C ARG A 134 -35.70 7.88 -23.58
N ASN A 135 -36.45 8.88 -23.11
CA ASN A 135 -37.59 9.43 -23.84
C ASN A 135 -37.13 10.14 -25.12
N GLU A 136 -36.14 11.03 -25.02
CA GLU A 136 -35.62 11.74 -26.19
C GLU A 136 -34.99 10.79 -27.21
N ALA A 137 -34.27 9.77 -26.76
CA ALA A 137 -33.72 8.75 -27.64
C ALA A 137 -34.82 7.95 -28.36
N PHE A 138 -35.93 7.64 -27.68
CA PHE A 138 -37.07 6.97 -28.28
C PHE A 138 -37.75 7.83 -29.34
N GLU A 139 -37.99 9.11 -29.05
CA GLU A 139 -38.59 10.06 -30.00
C GLU A 139 -37.69 10.30 -31.21
N GLY A 140 -36.36 10.29 -31.01
CA GLY A 140 -35.36 10.31 -32.08
C GLY A 140 -35.19 9.01 -32.86
N GLY A 141 -36.00 7.97 -32.59
CA GLY A 141 -35.99 6.70 -33.33
C GLY A 141 -34.81 5.78 -33.00
N LYS A 142 -34.14 5.97 -31.85
CA LYS A 142 -33.05 5.10 -31.39
C LYS A 142 -33.60 3.82 -30.73
N ASP A 143 -32.80 2.74 -30.71
CA ASP A 143 -33.19 1.47 -30.08
C ASP A 143 -32.97 1.50 -28.55
N ILE A 144 -33.95 2.04 -27.83
CA ILE A 144 -33.91 2.16 -26.36
C ILE A 144 -33.90 0.82 -25.62
N ARG A 145 -34.18 -0.32 -26.28
CA ARG A 145 -34.11 -1.65 -25.64
C ARG A 145 -32.71 -1.92 -25.13
N LEU A 146 -31.69 -1.43 -25.85
CA LEU A 146 -30.30 -1.53 -25.45
C LEU A 146 -30.04 -0.73 -24.17
N LEU A 147 -30.60 0.47 -24.05
CA LEU A 147 -30.47 1.28 -22.84
C LEU A 147 -31.14 0.61 -21.63
N ASP A 148 -32.35 0.06 -21.81
CA ASP A 148 -33.12 -0.62 -20.76
C ASP A 148 -32.47 -1.94 -20.29
N GLU A 149 -31.83 -2.67 -21.20
CA GLU A 149 -31.11 -3.91 -20.91
C GLU A 149 -29.84 -3.66 -20.09
N TRP A 150 -29.11 -2.58 -20.43
CA TRP A 150 -27.78 -2.33 -19.88
C TRP A 150 -27.78 -1.41 -18.67
N TYR A 151 -28.76 -0.53 -18.48
CA TYR A 151 -28.85 0.33 -17.31
C TYR A 151 -29.96 -0.13 -16.38
N LEU A 152 -29.57 -0.79 -15.30
CA LEU A 152 -30.50 -1.38 -14.34
C LEU A 152 -30.73 -0.45 -13.15
N ARG A 153 -31.98 -0.32 -12.75
CA ARG A 153 -32.38 0.51 -11.59
C ARG A 153 -31.83 -0.08 -10.29
N ASP A 154 -30.95 0.64 -9.61
CA ASP A 154 -30.42 0.31 -8.28
C ASP A 154 -31.28 0.97 -7.19
N GLY A 155 -32.20 0.20 -6.62
CA GLY A 155 -33.07 0.63 -5.52
C GLY A 155 -32.39 0.77 -4.15
N TYR A 156 -31.09 0.51 -4.04
CA TYR A 156 -30.34 0.55 -2.78
C TYR A 156 -29.48 1.82 -2.62
N THR A 157 -29.60 2.78 -3.54
CA THR A 157 -28.87 4.06 -3.53
C THR A 157 -29.80 5.25 -3.28
N VAL A 158 -29.26 6.31 -2.66
CA VAL A 158 -29.99 7.57 -2.42
C VAL A 158 -29.18 8.77 -2.94
N PRO A 159 -29.65 9.47 -4.00
CA PRO A 159 -30.86 9.21 -4.79
C PRO A 159 -30.77 7.89 -5.58
N VAL A 160 -31.91 7.41 -6.08
CA VAL A 160 -31.97 6.21 -6.93
C VAL A 160 -31.15 6.44 -8.20
N LEU A 161 -30.28 5.47 -8.51
CA LEU A 161 -29.42 5.49 -9.69
C LEU A 161 -29.76 4.32 -10.62
N TYR A 162 -29.60 4.55 -11.91
CA TYR A 162 -29.52 3.51 -12.94
C TYR A 162 -28.05 3.20 -13.18
N LYS A 163 -27.66 1.94 -12.97
CA LYS A 163 -26.28 1.48 -13.04
C LYS A 163 -26.05 0.71 -14.32
N LEU A 164 -24.96 1.02 -15.02
CA LEU A 164 -24.49 0.21 -16.12
C LEU A 164 -24.16 -1.21 -15.61
N ASN A 165 -24.81 -2.22 -16.17
CA ASN A 165 -24.64 -3.61 -15.79
C ASN A 165 -23.23 -4.07 -16.24
N PRO A 166 -22.32 -4.40 -15.31
CA PRO A 166 -21.10 -5.10 -15.67
C PRO A 166 -21.52 -6.46 -16.19
N ASN A 167 -21.43 -6.68 -17.49
CA ASN A 167 -21.79 -7.96 -18.07
C ASN A 167 -21.03 -9.07 -17.31
N GLN A 168 -21.74 -9.99 -16.64
CA GLN A 168 -21.08 -11.09 -15.90
C GLN A 168 -20.21 -11.93 -16.85
N ASP A 169 -20.56 -11.98 -18.13
CA ASP A 169 -19.76 -12.66 -19.16
C ASP A 169 -18.59 -11.82 -19.70
N PHE A 170 -18.66 -10.48 -19.70
CA PHE A 170 -17.50 -9.64 -20.08
C PHE A 170 -16.42 -9.64 -18.99
N SER A 171 -16.82 -9.69 -17.70
CA SER A 171 -15.88 -9.94 -16.60
C SER A 171 -15.25 -11.33 -16.62
N LYS A 172 -15.91 -12.33 -17.23
CA LYS A 172 -15.32 -13.66 -17.53
C LYS A 172 -14.41 -13.62 -18.77
N ASN A 173 -14.72 -12.80 -19.76
CA ASN A 173 -13.90 -12.62 -20.98
C ASN A 173 -12.61 -11.82 -20.75
N LEU A 174 -12.47 -11.21 -19.56
CA LEU A 174 -11.23 -10.64 -19.05
C LEU A 174 -10.38 -11.66 -18.27
N GLN A 175 -10.77 -12.95 -18.23
CA GLN A 175 -9.84 -14.01 -17.84
C GLN A 175 -8.62 -13.92 -18.78
N PHE A 176 -7.44 -13.73 -18.20
CA PHE A 176 -6.13 -13.62 -18.87
C PHE A 176 -5.75 -14.83 -19.76
N ASN A 177 -6.66 -15.80 -19.93
CA ASN A 177 -6.48 -17.03 -20.67
C ASN A 177 -7.19 -17.05 -22.05
N VAL A 178 -7.82 -15.96 -22.51
CA VAL A 178 -8.54 -15.96 -23.80
C VAL A 178 -7.84 -15.11 -24.86
N ASN A 179 -7.47 -15.75 -25.97
CA ASN A 179 -6.83 -15.11 -27.11
C ASN A 179 -7.81 -14.14 -27.80
N PRO A 180 -7.52 -12.83 -27.90
CA PRO A 180 -8.47 -11.84 -28.44
C PRO A 180 -8.85 -12.09 -29.90
N ARG A 181 -7.95 -12.68 -30.69
CA ARG A 181 -8.14 -12.92 -32.12
C ARG A 181 -9.22 -13.97 -32.44
N GLU A 182 -9.63 -14.76 -31.46
CA GLU A 182 -10.62 -15.84 -31.64
C GLU A 182 -11.98 -15.52 -30.98
N ASN A 183 -12.10 -14.39 -30.26
CA ASN A 183 -13.26 -14.14 -29.42
C ASN A 183 -14.30 -13.25 -30.12
N ARG A 184 -15.25 -13.87 -30.85
CA ARG A 184 -16.39 -13.18 -31.50
C ARG A 184 -17.14 -12.23 -30.55
N GLN A 185 -17.17 -12.53 -29.25
CA GLN A 185 -17.87 -11.76 -28.23
C GLN A 185 -17.25 -10.37 -27.95
N LEU A 186 -15.96 -10.15 -28.23
CA LEU A 186 -15.32 -8.82 -28.07
C LEU A 186 -15.79 -7.83 -29.13
N ASN A 187 -15.99 -8.31 -30.37
CA ASN A 187 -16.49 -7.50 -31.47
C ASN A 187 -17.96 -7.10 -31.22
N ASP A 188 -18.78 -8.06 -30.76
CA ASP A 188 -20.19 -7.81 -30.41
C ASP A 188 -20.33 -6.72 -29.32
N TRP A 189 -19.40 -6.66 -28.36
CA TRP A 189 -19.40 -5.61 -27.34
C TRP A 189 -19.00 -4.24 -27.89
N SER A 190 -17.99 -4.15 -28.77
CA SER A 190 -17.57 -2.85 -29.31
C SER A 190 -18.69 -2.17 -30.10
N ASP A 191 -19.47 -2.95 -30.85
CA ASP A 191 -20.63 -2.43 -31.59
C ASP A 191 -21.76 -2.04 -30.62
N THR A 192 -22.05 -2.88 -29.63
CA THR A 192 -23.03 -2.59 -28.57
C THR A 192 -22.67 -1.31 -27.80
N TYR A 193 -21.41 -1.17 -27.41
CA TYR A 193 -20.88 0.01 -26.72
C TYR A 193 -21.07 1.28 -27.56
N SER A 194 -20.71 1.22 -28.84
CA SER A 194 -20.81 2.36 -29.76
C SER A 194 -22.27 2.79 -29.94
N ASN A 195 -23.19 1.84 -30.10
CA ASN A 195 -24.62 2.10 -30.21
C ASN A 195 -25.19 2.68 -28.91
N LEU A 196 -24.79 2.15 -27.75
CA LEU A 196 -25.24 2.63 -26.44
C LEU A 196 -24.73 4.05 -26.16
N LEU A 197 -23.49 4.36 -26.55
CA LEU A 197 -22.92 5.69 -26.44
C LEU A 197 -23.67 6.70 -27.31
N ASP A 198 -23.97 6.34 -28.57
CA ASP A 198 -24.77 7.16 -29.49
C ASP A 198 -26.18 7.42 -28.95
N ILE A 199 -26.85 6.40 -28.38
CA ILE A 199 -28.16 6.55 -27.72
C ILE A 199 -28.07 7.60 -26.59
N ILE A 200 -27.08 7.47 -25.70
CA ILE A 200 -26.93 8.34 -24.53
C ILE A 200 -26.55 9.76 -24.96
N GLN A 201 -25.60 9.92 -25.87
CA GLN A 201 -25.15 11.23 -26.35
C GLN A 201 -26.27 11.97 -27.08
N TYR A 202 -27.03 11.26 -27.93
CA TYR A 202 -28.19 11.84 -28.59
C TYR A 202 -29.25 12.29 -27.58
N GLY A 203 -29.71 11.37 -26.72
CA GLY A 203 -30.77 11.66 -25.76
C GLY A 203 -30.36 12.73 -24.74
N ALA A 204 -29.11 12.72 -24.28
CA ALA A 204 -28.59 13.74 -23.36
C ALA A 204 -28.51 15.12 -24.01
N LYS A 205 -28.15 15.20 -25.29
CA LYS A 205 -28.09 16.47 -26.02
C LYS A 205 -29.48 17.11 -26.11
N ILE A 206 -30.46 16.37 -26.64
CA ILE A 206 -31.82 16.89 -26.82
C ILE A 206 -32.45 17.24 -25.47
N ALA A 207 -32.34 16.36 -24.47
CA ALA A 207 -32.89 16.61 -23.13
C ALA A 207 -32.27 17.85 -22.46
N HIS A 208 -31.01 18.18 -22.77
CA HIS A 208 -30.37 19.39 -22.30
C HIS A 208 -30.83 20.63 -23.07
N ASP A 209 -30.91 20.54 -24.40
CA ASP A 209 -31.38 21.65 -25.24
C ASP A 209 -32.83 22.07 -24.89
N GLU A 210 -33.66 21.10 -24.44
CA GLU A 210 -35.03 21.34 -23.97
C GLU A 210 -35.16 21.83 -22.51
N GLY A 211 -34.05 21.91 -21.77
CA GLY A 211 -34.09 22.37 -20.38
C GLY A 211 -34.40 21.28 -19.35
N ASN A 212 -34.53 20.01 -19.75
CA ASN A 212 -34.98 18.92 -18.87
C ASN A 212 -33.88 18.39 -17.94
N ILE A 213 -32.61 18.42 -18.37
CA ILE A 213 -31.48 17.95 -17.57
C ILE A 213 -30.30 18.93 -17.54
N ASN A 214 -29.52 18.87 -16.45
CA ASN A 214 -28.18 19.46 -16.30
C ASN A 214 -28.02 20.98 -16.55
N GLN A 215 -29.11 21.76 -16.56
CA GLN A 215 -29.07 23.22 -16.79
C GLN A 215 -28.18 23.97 -15.80
N VAL A 216 -28.23 23.61 -14.52
CA VAL A 216 -27.47 24.26 -13.46
C VAL A 216 -26.02 23.75 -13.39
N HIS A 217 -25.79 22.51 -13.79
CA HIS A 217 -24.51 21.83 -13.63
C HIS A 217 -24.00 21.38 -15.01
N LEU A 218 -23.50 22.32 -15.81
CA LEU A 218 -22.99 22.05 -17.16
C LEU A 218 -21.91 20.94 -17.19
N GLN A 219 -21.10 20.81 -16.15
CA GLN A 219 -20.12 19.72 -16.03
C GLN A 219 -20.76 18.32 -16.03
N LYS A 220 -22.00 18.19 -15.52
CA LYS A 220 -22.75 16.93 -15.59
C LYS A 220 -23.18 16.60 -17.02
N GLN A 221 -23.39 17.60 -17.86
CA GLN A 221 -23.74 17.44 -19.26
C GLN A 221 -22.50 17.10 -20.09
N GLU A 222 -21.41 17.83 -19.90
CA GLU A 222 -20.16 17.62 -20.63
C GLU A 222 -19.61 16.19 -20.49
N ARG A 223 -19.87 15.52 -19.34
CA ARG A 223 -19.41 14.14 -19.09
C ARG A 223 -19.84 13.13 -20.14
N PHE A 224 -20.91 13.38 -20.90
CA PHE A 224 -21.36 12.48 -21.97
C PHE A 224 -20.54 12.63 -23.26
N PHE A 225 -19.81 13.75 -23.41
CA PHE A 225 -19.09 14.14 -24.62
C PHE A 225 -17.57 14.32 -24.40
N THR A 226 -17.13 14.26 -23.15
CA THR A 226 -15.72 14.30 -22.75
C THR A 226 -15.05 12.93 -23.01
N SER A 227 -13.91 12.93 -23.70
CA SER A 227 -13.15 11.69 -23.94
C SER A 227 -12.48 11.18 -22.67
N GLY A 228 -12.09 9.91 -22.66
CA GLY A 228 -11.32 9.34 -21.55
C GLY A 228 -10.04 10.15 -21.26
N LEU A 229 -9.34 10.57 -22.31
CA LEU A 229 -8.13 11.41 -22.22
C LEU A 229 -8.43 12.78 -21.58
N GLU A 230 -9.47 13.48 -22.04
CA GLU A 230 -9.87 14.77 -21.47
C GLU A 230 -10.29 14.64 -20.00
N HIS A 231 -10.98 13.55 -19.63
CA HIS A 231 -11.32 13.24 -18.25
C HIS A 231 -10.09 13.07 -17.35
N GLU A 232 -9.11 12.29 -17.80
CA GLU A 232 -7.86 12.05 -17.07
C GLU A 232 -7.06 13.35 -16.87
N ILE A 233 -6.89 14.14 -17.93
CA ILE A 233 -6.15 15.40 -17.87
C ILE A 233 -6.88 16.41 -16.99
N SER A 234 -8.19 16.56 -17.14
CA SER A 234 -9.01 17.45 -16.32
C SER A 234 -8.90 17.08 -14.84
N GLN A 235 -8.90 15.79 -14.52
CA GLN A 235 -8.73 15.31 -13.15
C GLN A 235 -7.32 15.61 -12.62
N ALA A 236 -6.27 15.37 -13.41
CA ALA A 236 -4.91 15.70 -13.01
C ALA A 236 -4.76 17.21 -12.73
N LEU A 237 -5.28 18.07 -13.61
CA LEU A 237 -5.26 19.52 -13.42
C LEU A 237 -5.97 19.95 -12.12
N LYS A 238 -7.11 19.33 -11.78
CA LYS A 238 -7.83 19.57 -10.51
C LYS A 238 -7.02 19.15 -9.29
N LEU A 239 -6.24 18.08 -9.39
CA LEU A 239 -5.34 17.60 -8.32
C LEU A 239 -4.07 18.47 -8.18
N GLY A 240 -3.92 19.53 -8.97
CA GLY A 240 -2.77 20.43 -8.87
C GLY A 240 -1.54 19.94 -9.64
N CYS A 241 -1.74 19.26 -10.77
CA CYS A 241 -0.67 18.73 -11.64
C CYS A 241 0.20 19.78 -12.37
N ARG A 242 0.40 20.96 -11.77
CA ARG A 242 1.35 21.97 -12.31
C ARG A 242 2.78 21.43 -12.38
N GLU A 243 3.05 20.37 -11.63
CA GLU A 243 4.33 19.64 -11.57
C GLU A 243 4.33 18.36 -12.44
N GLY A 244 3.32 18.15 -13.31
CA GLY A 244 3.32 17.05 -14.28
C GLY A 244 4.15 17.37 -15.53
N VAL A 245 4.64 16.33 -16.22
CA VAL A 245 5.39 16.45 -17.49
C VAL A 245 4.48 16.13 -18.67
N PHE A 246 4.45 17.02 -19.67
CA PHE A 246 3.56 16.91 -20.85
C PHE A 246 4.39 16.83 -22.13
N ILE A 247 4.11 15.80 -22.92
CA ILE A 247 4.74 15.55 -24.22
C ILE A 247 3.69 15.74 -25.31
N PHE A 248 3.95 16.66 -26.22
CA PHE A 248 3.15 16.91 -27.41
C PHE A 248 3.85 16.26 -28.62
N ARG A 249 3.17 15.33 -29.29
CA ARG A 249 3.67 14.73 -30.52
C ARG A 249 2.83 15.18 -31.71
N ASN A 250 3.50 15.67 -32.73
CA ASN A 250 2.90 16.08 -34.00
C ASN A 250 3.38 15.14 -35.11
N LEU A 251 2.43 14.54 -35.82
CA LEU A 251 2.70 13.68 -36.98
C LEU A 251 2.42 14.44 -38.28
N GLU A 252 3.46 14.77 -39.04
CA GLU A 252 3.35 15.43 -40.34
C GLU A 252 2.88 14.44 -41.41
N GLY A 253 1.91 14.81 -42.25
CA GLY A 253 1.42 13.92 -43.30
C GLY A 253 0.37 12.88 -42.85
N LEU A 254 -0.08 12.92 -41.59
CA LEU A 254 -1.02 11.93 -41.04
C LEU A 254 -2.38 11.93 -41.76
N ALA A 255 -2.88 13.10 -42.14
CA ALA A 255 -4.17 13.22 -42.84
C ALA A 255 -4.10 12.69 -44.28
N GLU A 256 -2.90 12.64 -44.86
CA GLU A 256 -2.59 12.16 -46.20
C GLU A 256 -2.16 10.68 -46.23
N ALA A 257 -1.98 10.05 -45.08
CA ALA A 257 -1.60 8.64 -44.97
C ALA A 257 -2.59 7.72 -45.72
N LYS A 258 -2.06 6.68 -46.37
CA LYS A 258 -2.86 5.77 -47.20
C LYS A 258 -3.50 4.66 -46.38
N ASN A 259 -2.88 4.29 -45.27
CA ASN A 259 -3.38 3.25 -44.39
C ASN A 259 -4.46 3.80 -43.43
N ASN A 260 -5.71 3.41 -43.66
CA ASN A 260 -6.85 3.82 -42.81
C ASN A 260 -6.77 3.26 -41.39
N GLU A 261 -6.19 2.07 -41.19
CA GLU A 261 -6.00 1.50 -39.85
C GLU A 261 -4.97 2.32 -39.06
N TYR A 262 -3.86 2.66 -39.70
CA TYR A 262 -2.84 3.56 -39.13
C TYR A 262 -3.46 4.91 -38.74
N ARG A 263 -4.26 5.50 -39.62
CA ARG A 263 -4.99 6.75 -39.33
C ARG A 263 -5.93 6.59 -38.14
N ALA A 264 -6.77 5.55 -38.11
CA ALA A 264 -7.69 5.30 -37.00
C ALA A 264 -6.98 5.12 -35.65
N CYS A 265 -5.74 4.60 -35.64
CA CYS A 265 -4.93 4.48 -34.43
C CYS A 265 -4.43 5.83 -33.89
N HIS A 266 -4.24 6.83 -34.77
CA HIS A 266 -3.54 8.09 -34.46
C HIS A 266 -4.41 9.34 -34.56
N MET A 267 -5.60 9.25 -35.15
CA MET A 267 -6.56 10.35 -35.26
C MET A 267 -8.01 9.83 -35.26
N ASP A 268 -8.95 10.70 -34.90
CA ASP A 268 -10.37 10.38 -34.98
C ASP A 268 -10.90 10.56 -36.41
N ILE A 269 -11.40 9.45 -36.98
CA ILE A 269 -12.02 9.41 -38.30
C ILE A 269 -13.48 8.93 -38.19
N THR A 270 -14.33 9.45 -39.06
CA THR A 270 -15.73 9.03 -39.19
C THR A 270 -15.84 7.67 -39.89
N SER A 271 -17.03 7.08 -39.90
CA SER A 271 -17.31 5.83 -40.64
C SER A 271 -17.02 5.92 -42.15
N LYS A 272 -16.92 7.14 -42.70
CA LYS A 272 -16.55 7.40 -44.10
C LYS A 272 -15.04 7.55 -44.32
N GLY A 273 -14.23 7.45 -43.26
CA GLY A 273 -12.77 7.66 -43.29
C GLY A 273 -12.34 9.13 -43.29
N GLU A 274 -13.28 10.07 -43.19
CA GLU A 274 -13.00 11.50 -43.10
C GLU A 274 -12.64 11.91 -41.67
N VAL A 275 -11.86 12.97 -41.50
CA VAL A 275 -11.46 13.48 -40.17
C VAL A 275 -12.69 13.98 -39.39
N ASP A 276 -12.82 13.55 -38.13
CA ASP A 276 -13.88 14.04 -37.24
C ASP A 276 -13.57 15.47 -36.76
N SER A 277 -14.14 16.46 -37.45
CA SER A 277 -13.94 17.88 -37.16
C SER A 277 -14.35 18.29 -35.74
N ALA A 278 -15.40 17.71 -35.17
CA ALA A 278 -15.88 18.05 -33.83
C ALA A 278 -14.90 17.58 -32.76
N LYS A 279 -14.41 16.33 -32.89
CA LYS A 279 -13.37 15.81 -31.99
C LYS A 279 -12.04 16.54 -32.15
N LEU A 280 -11.67 16.92 -33.37
CA LEU A 280 -10.46 17.71 -33.63
C LEU A 280 -10.53 19.08 -32.95
N GLU A 281 -11.67 19.76 -33.00
CA GLU A 281 -11.88 21.02 -32.29
C GLU A 281 -11.72 20.85 -30.77
N ARG A 282 -12.33 19.80 -30.19
CA ARG A 282 -12.18 19.48 -28.76
C ARG A 282 -10.73 19.19 -28.38
N LEU A 283 -10.00 18.42 -29.19
CA LEU A 283 -8.58 18.16 -28.97
C LEU A 283 -7.75 19.45 -28.97
N ASN A 284 -8.01 20.36 -29.91
CA ASN A 284 -7.31 21.64 -29.97
C ASN A 284 -7.60 22.51 -28.74
N ASN A 285 -8.85 22.54 -28.28
CA ASN A 285 -9.24 23.22 -27.05
C ASN A 285 -8.53 22.62 -25.82
N LEU A 286 -8.45 21.29 -25.74
CA LEU A 286 -7.73 20.60 -24.68
C LEU A 286 -6.22 20.91 -24.70
N LYS A 287 -5.59 20.89 -25.87
CA LYS A 287 -4.17 21.28 -26.03
C LYS A 287 -3.94 22.72 -25.57
N TYR A 288 -4.83 23.65 -25.94
CA TYR A 288 -4.77 25.04 -25.51
C TYR A 288 -4.92 25.18 -23.98
N GLU A 289 -5.87 24.45 -23.38
CA GLU A 289 -6.05 24.46 -21.93
C GLU A 289 -4.79 24.00 -21.19
N VAL A 290 -4.19 22.88 -21.63
CA VAL A 290 -2.93 22.38 -21.06
C VAL A 290 -1.81 23.39 -21.25
N ASP A 291 -1.66 23.96 -22.45
CA ASP A 291 -0.61 24.93 -22.76
C ASP A 291 -0.69 26.17 -21.83
N SER A 292 -1.91 26.64 -21.54
CA SER A 292 -2.15 27.79 -20.67
C SER A 292 -1.91 27.54 -19.17
N LYS A 293 -2.05 26.29 -18.71
CA LYS A 293 -1.99 25.93 -17.28
C LYS A 293 -0.66 25.34 -16.83
N ILE A 294 0.11 24.76 -17.75
CA ILE A 294 1.35 24.03 -17.43
C ILE A 294 2.59 24.88 -17.75
N PRO A 295 3.60 24.95 -16.84
CA PRO A 295 4.85 25.67 -17.09
C PRO A 295 5.58 25.19 -18.35
N SER A 296 6.23 26.11 -19.07
CA SER A 296 7.01 25.77 -20.27
C SER A 296 8.14 24.77 -20.00
N THR A 297 8.74 24.79 -18.81
CA THR A 297 9.79 23.82 -18.39
C THR A 297 9.30 22.38 -18.25
N ASN A 298 7.98 22.18 -18.22
CA ASN A 298 7.36 20.86 -18.10
C ASN A 298 6.73 20.39 -19.42
N LYS A 299 6.84 21.17 -20.50
CA LYS A 299 6.23 20.88 -21.80
C LYS A 299 7.32 20.60 -22.83
N PHE A 300 7.20 19.49 -23.55
CA PHE A 300 8.11 19.14 -24.64
C PHE A 300 7.31 18.83 -25.89
N THR A 301 7.73 19.35 -27.05
CA THR A 301 7.06 19.11 -28.33
C THR A 301 8.02 18.43 -29.30
N PHE A 302 7.54 17.39 -29.97
CA PHE A 302 8.28 16.64 -30.97
C PHE A 302 7.45 16.51 -32.24
N THR A 303 8.09 16.74 -33.38
CA THR A 303 7.47 16.64 -34.70
C THR A 303 8.16 15.55 -35.49
N ILE A 304 7.38 14.65 -36.09
CA ILE A 304 7.87 13.44 -36.76
C ILE A 304 7.04 13.26 -38.03
N SER A 305 7.67 12.76 -39.10
CA SER A 305 6.95 12.34 -40.30
C SER A 305 6.08 11.12 -40.01
N ALA A 306 4.83 11.14 -40.48
CA ALA A 306 3.95 9.97 -40.41
C ALA A 306 4.48 8.84 -41.32
N ASP A 307 4.38 7.61 -40.82
CA ASP A 307 4.79 6.40 -41.52
C ASP A 307 3.63 5.39 -41.43
N ASP A 308 3.20 4.82 -42.57
CA ASP A 308 2.09 3.86 -42.64
C ASP A 308 2.32 2.60 -41.76
N SER A 309 3.57 2.36 -41.32
CA SER A 309 3.97 1.29 -40.39
C SER A 309 3.99 1.69 -38.90
N GLY A 310 3.74 2.96 -38.58
CA GLY A 310 3.79 3.48 -37.21
C GLY A 310 5.19 3.84 -36.71
N ILE A 311 5.31 4.12 -35.42
CA ILE A 311 6.58 4.46 -34.77
C ILE A 311 7.40 3.17 -34.57
N SER A 312 8.21 2.83 -35.58
CA SER A 312 9.12 1.67 -35.54
C SER A 312 10.53 2.04 -35.08
N LYS A 313 11.16 1.17 -34.28
CA LYS A 313 12.59 1.27 -33.90
C LYS A 313 13.55 1.03 -35.07
N GLU A 314 13.09 0.45 -36.17
CA GLU A 314 13.91 0.21 -37.37
C GLU A 314 14.16 1.51 -38.15
N ASN A 315 13.33 2.53 -37.92
CA ASN A 315 13.51 3.86 -38.49
C ASN A 315 14.40 4.70 -37.57
N THR A 316 15.49 5.24 -38.12
CA THR A 316 16.49 6.03 -37.39
C THR A 316 15.92 7.33 -36.79
N ASP A 317 14.97 7.95 -37.48
CA ASP A 317 14.36 9.21 -37.02
C ASP A 317 13.42 8.94 -35.84
N HIS A 318 12.65 7.84 -35.91
CA HIS A 318 11.80 7.39 -34.82
C HIS A 318 12.61 6.97 -33.59
N MET A 319 13.72 6.24 -33.77
CA MET A 319 14.63 5.90 -32.67
C MET A 319 15.18 7.17 -32.00
N THR A 320 15.69 8.12 -32.80
CA THR A 320 16.20 9.40 -32.31
C THR A 320 15.13 10.19 -31.54
N TYR A 321 13.88 10.20 -32.05
CA TYR A 321 12.75 10.80 -31.35
C TYR A 321 12.51 10.16 -29.97
N LEU A 322 12.44 8.82 -29.90
CA LEU A 322 12.18 8.09 -28.67
C LEU A 322 13.30 8.32 -27.63
N GLU A 323 14.56 8.33 -28.06
CA GLU A 323 15.72 8.63 -27.21
C GLU A 323 15.64 10.05 -26.62
N ASN A 324 15.38 11.05 -27.47
CA ASN A 324 15.27 12.44 -27.02
C ASN A 324 14.07 12.65 -26.08
N MET A 325 12.93 12.01 -26.37
CA MET A 325 11.72 12.10 -25.56
C MET A 325 11.92 11.48 -24.17
N THR A 326 12.45 10.25 -24.12
CA THR A 326 12.72 9.55 -22.86
C THR A 326 13.77 10.30 -22.02
N ALA A 327 14.83 10.82 -22.62
CA ALA A 327 15.84 11.63 -21.93
C ALA A 327 15.24 12.91 -21.33
N ALA A 328 14.39 13.62 -22.08
CA ALA A 328 13.73 14.83 -21.60
C ALA A 328 12.80 14.56 -20.41
N VAL A 329 11.99 13.49 -20.49
CA VAL A 329 11.10 13.07 -19.40
C VAL A 329 11.90 12.65 -18.17
N ALA A 330 12.94 11.83 -18.33
CA ALA A 330 13.78 11.36 -17.24
C ALA A 330 14.48 12.52 -16.51
N MET A 331 15.04 13.47 -17.26
CA MET A 331 15.70 14.65 -16.70
C MET A 331 14.71 15.51 -15.92
N ARG A 332 13.55 15.84 -16.50
CA ARG A 332 12.61 16.73 -15.83
C ARG A 332 11.95 16.11 -14.60
N LEU A 333 11.61 14.82 -14.64
CA LEU A 333 11.08 14.10 -13.48
C LEU A 333 12.10 14.03 -12.34
N ARG A 334 13.39 13.88 -12.66
CA ARG A 334 14.48 13.93 -11.67
C ARG A 334 14.53 15.29 -10.98
N ASP A 335 14.51 16.37 -11.76
CA ASP A 335 14.56 17.74 -11.22
C ASP A 335 13.37 18.01 -10.29
N LEU A 336 12.16 17.65 -10.72
CA LEU A 336 10.94 17.80 -9.92
C LEU A 336 11.00 16.99 -8.61
N PHE A 337 11.55 15.78 -8.67
CA PHE A 337 11.77 14.96 -7.48
C PHE A 337 12.78 15.59 -6.52
N ASP A 338 13.92 16.10 -7.03
CA ASP A 338 14.93 16.78 -6.20
C ASP A 338 14.42 18.10 -5.60
N GLU A 339 13.60 18.85 -6.34
CA GLU A 339 12.90 20.03 -5.85
C GLU A 339 11.95 19.65 -4.69
N TYR A 340 11.16 18.59 -4.85
CA TYR A 340 10.26 18.10 -3.81
C TYR A 340 11.03 17.65 -2.56
N GLU A 341 12.09 16.86 -2.71
CA GLU A 341 12.85 16.30 -1.59
C GLU A 341 13.52 17.40 -0.74
N LYS A 342 13.88 18.55 -1.35
CA LYS A 342 14.38 19.74 -0.62
C LYS A 342 13.34 20.40 0.28
N THR A 343 12.05 20.28 -0.03
CA THR A 343 10.96 20.93 0.74
C THR A 343 10.38 20.04 1.85
N LYS A 344 10.66 18.74 1.80
CA LYS A 344 10.08 17.73 2.69
C LYS A 344 10.63 17.82 4.12
N LEU A 345 9.78 17.52 5.10
CA LEU A 345 10.20 17.37 6.50
C LEU A 345 11.10 16.12 6.63
N HIS A 346 12.39 16.33 6.88
CA HIS A 346 13.36 15.24 6.99
C HIS A 346 13.51 14.72 8.42
N PHE A 347 13.41 13.40 8.60
CA PHE A 347 13.75 12.73 9.85
C PHE A 347 15.11 12.02 9.67
N PRO A 348 16.22 12.57 10.16
CA PRO A 348 17.54 12.01 9.91
C PRO A 348 17.69 10.62 10.55
N SER A 349 18.54 9.77 9.98
CA SER A 349 18.85 8.41 10.48
C SER A 349 19.57 8.40 11.84
N THR A 350 19.71 9.55 12.50
CA THR A 350 20.16 9.66 13.90
C THR A 350 19.18 8.96 14.86
N LYS A 351 19.66 8.53 16.04
CA LYS A 351 18.83 7.91 17.09
C LYS A 351 17.59 8.73 17.44
N LYS A 352 17.75 10.06 17.54
CA LYS A 352 16.64 10.99 17.82
C LYS A 352 15.62 11.06 16.67
N GLY A 353 16.09 11.11 15.42
CA GLY A 353 15.21 11.12 14.26
C GLY A 353 14.44 9.81 14.09
N GLU A 354 15.08 8.67 14.33
CA GLU A 354 14.46 7.34 14.34
C GLU A 354 13.39 7.20 15.44
N LEU A 355 13.65 7.67 16.66
CA LEU A 355 12.65 7.69 17.74
C LEU A 355 11.46 8.60 17.41
N CYS A 356 11.74 9.76 16.81
CA CYS A 356 10.69 10.69 16.41
C CYS A 356 9.80 10.07 15.32
N LEU A 357 10.40 9.40 14.33
CA LEU A 357 9.67 8.69 13.29
C LEU A 357 8.85 7.53 13.87
N GLU A 358 9.43 6.72 14.76
CA GLU A 358 8.72 5.64 15.47
C GLU A 358 7.49 6.18 16.20
N THR A 359 7.66 7.25 16.98
CA THR A 359 6.57 7.89 17.72
C THR A 359 5.49 8.43 16.79
N LEU A 360 5.89 9.03 15.65
CA LEU A 360 4.96 9.55 14.66
C LEU A 360 4.09 8.45 14.03
N ILE A 361 4.66 7.26 13.76
CA ILE A 361 3.93 6.11 13.21
C ILE A 361 2.78 5.70 14.15
N HIS A 362 3.06 5.58 15.46
CA HIS A 362 2.03 5.23 16.45
C HIS A 362 0.96 6.32 16.58
N LEU A 363 1.33 7.61 16.54
CA LEU A 363 0.37 8.71 16.59
C LEU A 363 -0.52 8.78 15.34
N GLN A 364 0.05 8.55 14.16
CA GLN A 364 -0.70 8.51 12.90
C GLN A 364 -1.63 7.30 12.84
N HIS A 365 -1.20 6.14 13.37
CA HIS A 365 -2.07 4.98 13.52
C HIS A 365 -3.25 5.27 14.47
N CYS A 366 -2.99 5.91 15.62
CA CYS A 366 -4.04 6.38 16.54
C CYS A 366 -5.04 7.30 15.83
N LYS A 367 -4.55 8.30 15.09
CA LYS A 367 -5.38 9.24 14.30
C LYS A 367 -6.20 8.52 13.21
N LYS A 368 -5.63 7.49 12.56
CA LYS A 368 -6.33 6.67 11.57
C LYS A 368 -7.51 5.92 12.20
N LEU A 369 -7.32 5.33 13.37
CA LEU A 369 -8.38 4.60 14.08
C LEU A 369 -9.53 5.51 14.55
N LEU A 370 -9.25 6.79 14.84
CA LEU A 370 -10.28 7.78 15.21
C LEU A 370 -11.21 8.19 14.07
N LYS A 371 -10.85 7.92 12.80
CA LYS A 371 -11.72 8.20 11.63
C LYS A 371 -12.78 7.11 11.40
N VAL A 372 -12.67 5.98 12.09
CA VAL A 372 -13.60 4.84 12.01
C VAL A 372 -14.83 5.11 12.91
N TYR A 373 -15.95 4.44 12.64
CA TYR A 373 -17.20 4.57 13.40
C TYR A 373 -17.00 4.70 14.92
N ASN A 374 -17.56 5.75 15.51
CA ASN A 374 -17.32 6.17 16.89
C ASN A 374 -17.97 5.30 17.97
N GLY A 375 -18.80 4.33 17.59
CA GLY A 375 -19.48 3.38 18.48
C GLY A 375 -20.41 4.06 19.47
N THR A 376 -21.71 4.04 19.20
CA THR A 376 -22.74 4.17 20.24
C THR A 376 -22.63 3.00 21.24
N GLY A 377 -22.90 3.26 22.52
CA GLY A 377 -22.94 2.24 23.57
C GLY A 377 -21.59 1.90 24.21
N LEU A 378 -20.51 2.62 23.86
CA LEU A 378 -19.22 2.53 24.56
C LEU A 378 -19.01 3.69 25.56
N GLU A 379 -19.99 4.58 25.72
CA GLU A 379 -19.91 5.71 26.65
C GLU A 379 -19.67 5.23 28.08
N TYR A 380 -20.34 4.16 28.52
CA TYR A 380 -20.16 3.64 29.88
C TYR A 380 -18.74 3.14 30.15
N LEU A 381 -18.08 2.51 29.15
CA LEU A 381 -16.68 2.09 29.26
C LEU A 381 -15.73 3.29 29.28
N LEU A 382 -16.04 4.33 28.50
CA LEU A 382 -15.28 5.58 28.53
C LEU A 382 -15.42 6.27 29.88
N SER A 383 -16.62 6.32 30.46
CA SER A 383 -16.84 6.85 31.81
C SER A 383 -16.09 6.03 32.86
N LYS A 384 -16.13 4.69 32.78
CA LYS A 384 -15.39 3.81 33.70
C LYS A 384 -13.89 4.07 33.63
N ILE A 385 -13.29 4.11 32.44
CA ILE A 385 -11.85 4.37 32.31
C ILE A 385 -11.48 5.78 32.75
N GLN A 386 -12.33 6.77 32.46
CA GLN A 386 -12.14 8.15 32.93
C GLN A 386 -12.12 8.21 34.47
N MET A 387 -13.01 7.48 35.15
CA MET A 387 -12.99 7.41 36.62
C MET A 387 -11.70 6.80 37.16
N LEU A 388 -11.25 5.68 36.58
CA LEU A 388 -9.99 5.02 36.97
C LEU A 388 -8.77 5.94 36.76
N LEU A 389 -8.76 6.63 35.61
CA LEU A 389 -7.76 7.61 35.25
C LEU A 389 -7.75 8.80 36.23
N MET A 390 -8.91 9.38 36.54
CA MET A 390 -9.01 10.50 37.48
C MET A 390 -8.62 10.11 38.91
N HIS A 391 -8.99 8.92 39.38
CA HIS A 391 -8.57 8.42 40.69
C HIS A 391 -7.04 8.33 40.80
N GLY A 392 -6.40 7.78 39.76
CA GLY A 392 -4.95 7.64 39.66
C GLY A 392 -4.15 8.94 39.60
N THR A 393 -4.78 10.11 39.47
CA THR A 393 -4.06 11.39 39.52
C THR A 393 -3.66 11.78 40.94
N LYS A 394 -4.36 11.25 41.94
CA LYS A 394 -4.23 11.66 43.35
C LYS A 394 -3.54 10.60 44.22
N THR A 395 -3.70 9.33 43.89
CA THR A 395 -3.19 8.22 44.70
C THR A 395 -2.42 7.23 43.84
N ASP A 396 -1.60 6.42 44.48
CA ASP A 396 -1.09 5.20 43.87
C ASP A 396 -2.28 4.36 43.36
N HIS A 397 -2.11 3.76 42.20
CA HIS A 397 -3.12 2.95 41.53
C HIS A 397 -2.46 1.80 40.78
N GLN A 398 -3.28 0.96 40.15
CA GLN A 398 -2.80 -0.17 39.38
C GLN A 398 -2.88 0.11 37.88
N LEU A 399 -2.14 -0.70 37.12
CA LEU A 399 -2.29 -0.87 35.68
C LEU A 399 -3.77 -1.12 35.31
N ILE A 400 -4.23 -0.41 34.28
CA ILE A 400 -5.57 -0.59 33.70
C ILE A 400 -5.49 -1.63 32.59
N ILE A 401 -6.37 -2.62 32.63
CA ILE A 401 -6.36 -3.75 31.69
C ILE A 401 -7.65 -3.73 30.85
N VAL A 402 -7.50 -3.73 29.53
CA VAL A 402 -8.61 -3.84 28.57
C VAL A 402 -8.63 -5.24 27.95
N LYS A 403 -9.62 -6.04 28.32
CA LYS A 403 -9.86 -7.40 27.82
C LYS A 403 -10.91 -7.40 26.71
N GLY A 404 -10.70 -8.18 25.67
CA GLY A 404 -11.77 -8.53 24.72
C GLY A 404 -11.27 -9.31 23.53
N ASP A 405 -12.18 -9.94 22.79
CA ASP A 405 -11.85 -10.78 21.63
C ASP A 405 -11.17 -10.00 20.49
N PRO A 406 -10.43 -10.66 19.59
CA PRO A 406 -9.91 -10.03 18.38
C PRO A 406 -11.03 -9.31 17.60
N GLY A 407 -10.76 -8.08 17.14
CA GLY A 407 -11.72 -7.30 16.34
C GLY A 407 -12.89 -6.64 17.10
N CYS A 408 -13.04 -6.81 18.42
CA CYS A 408 -14.16 -6.18 19.17
C CYS A 408 -14.09 -4.63 19.33
N GLY A 409 -12.98 -4.01 18.89
CA GLY A 409 -12.81 -2.55 18.87
C GLY A 409 -11.89 -1.96 19.95
N LYS A 410 -11.08 -2.78 20.65
CA LYS A 410 -10.15 -2.32 21.70
C LYS A 410 -9.22 -1.20 21.24
N SER A 411 -8.54 -1.37 20.10
CA SER A 411 -7.58 -0.40 19.55
C SER A 411 -8.23 0.95 19.24
N HIS A 412 -9.45 0.93 18.68
CA HIS A 412 -10.24 2.14 18.46
C HIS A 412 -10.62 2.82 19.79
N PHE A 413 -11.10 2.06 20.78
CA PHE A 413 -11.43 2.61 22.10
C PHE A 413 -10.22 3.24 22.79
N LEU A 414 -9.07 2.56 22.78
CA LEU A 414 -7.84 3.09 23.34
C LEU A 414 -7.38 4.37 22.62
N SER A 415 -7.58 4.44 21.30
CA SER A 415 -7.31 5.66 20.54
C SER A 415 -8.24 6.81 20.96
N LYS A 416 -9.53 6.52 21.25
CA LYS A 416 -10.49 7.49 21.79
C LYS A 416 -10.09 7.98 23.19
N VAL A 417 -9.60 7.08 24.05
CA VAL A 417 -9.03 7.44 25.36
C VAL A 417 -7.82 8.36 25.20
N CYS A 418 -6.90 8.03 24.29
CA CYS A 418 -5.74 8.86 23.96
C CYS A 418 -6.16 10.27 23.48
N SER A 419 -7.18 10.37 22.63
CA SER A 419 -7.68 11.66 22.13
C SER A 419 -8.23 12.56 23.25
N ARG A 420 -8.86 11.97 24.27
CA ARG A 420 -9.45 12.69 25.41
C ARG A 420 -8.49 12.90 26.58
N ALA A 421 -7.33 12.25 26.60
CA ALA A 421 -6.41 12.31 27.74
C ALA A 421 -6.01 13.75 28.12
N ARG A 422 -5.80 14.62 27.12
CA ARG A 422 -5.47 16.04 27.34
C ARG A 422 -6.65 16.90 27.79
N GLU A 423 -7.86 16.53 27.39
CA GLU A 423 -9.08 17.16 27.91
C GLU A 423 -9.26 16.84 29.40
N LEU A 424 -8.93 15.61 29.79
CA LEU A 424 -9.06 15.12 31.17
C LEU A 424 -7.98 15.69 32.11
N PHE A 425 -6.73 15.74 31.65
CA PHE A 425 -5.57 16.01 32.51
C PHE A 425 -4.86 17.34 32.24
N GLY A 426 -5.30 18.10 31.24
CA GLY A 426 -4.70 19.37 30.84
C GLY A 426 -3.66 19.27 29.72
N LYS A 427 -3.24 20.44 29.23
CA LYS A 427 -2.40 20.58 28.03
C LYS A 427 -0.99 19.99 28.16
N ASP A 428 -0.47 19.88 29.38
CA ASP A 428 0.88 19.40 29.68
C ASP A 428 0.99 17.87 29.85
N THR A 429 -0.08 17.16 29.48
CA THR A 429 -0.13 15.69 29.52
C THR A 429 0.74 15.08 28.43
N ILE A 430 1.67 14.21 28.86
CA ILE A 430 2.53 13.40 28.01
C ILE A 430 1.78 12.14 27.63
N LEU A 431 1.61 11.91 26.32
CA LEU A 431 0.91 10.75 25.80
C LEU A 431 1.88 9.86 25.02
N ILE A 432 1.90 8.57 25.34
CA ILE A 432 2.77 7.59 24.68
C ILE A 432 1.92 6.38 24.25
N PRO A 433 1.28 6.43 23.08
CA PRO A 433 0.62 5.27 22.50
C PRO A 433 1.64 4.40 21.78
N ARG A 434 1.56 3.08 21.97
CA ARG A 434 2.29 2.05 21.24
C ARG A 434 1.34 0.94 20.82
N PHE A 435 1.22 0.72 19.51
CA PHE A 435 0.47 -0.38 18.92
C PHE A 435 1.44 -1.49 18.56
N ILE A 436 1.35 -2.62 19.24
CA ILE A 436 2.34 -3.69 19.13
C ILE A 436 2.11 -4.47 17.84
N GLY A 437 3.13 -4.49 16.99
CA GLY A 437 3.13 -5.20 15.69
C GLY A 437 2.99 -4.30 14.47
N ILE A 438 2.81 -2.97 14.62
CA ILE A 438 2.76 -2.06 13.45
C ILE A 438 4.15 -1.68 12.92
N THR A 439 5.18 -1.83 13.76
CA THR A 439 6.62 -1.74 13.41
C THR A 439 7.38 -2.93 14.02
N PRO A 440 8.55 -3.33 13.49
CA PRO A 440 9.35 -4.41 14.10
C PRO A 440 9.83 -4.05 15.51
N LYS A 441 10.25 -2.79 15.72
CA LYS A 441 10.66 -2.27 17.04
C LYS A 441 9.56 -2.39 18.09
N SER A 442 8.30 -2.26 17.69
CA SER A 442 7.14 -2.40 18.58
C SER A 442 6.84 -3.83 19.03
N LYS A 443 7.56 -4.84 18.52
CA LYS A 443 7.45 -6.23 18.99
C LYS A 443 8.52 -6.62 20.00
N ASP A 444 9.65 -5.89 20.03
CA ASP A 444 10.73 -6.11 20.98
C ASP A 444 10.46 -5.35 22.28
N LYS A 445 10.28 -6.12 23.36
CA LYS A 445 10.03 -5.62 24.72
C LYS A 445 11.11 -4.64 25.21
N GLN A 446 12.39 -4.97 25.05
CA GLN A 446 13.49 -4.15 25.53
C GLN A 446 13.54 -2.84 24.75
N GLN A 447 13.31 -2.92 23.43
CA GLN A 447 13.31 -1.75 22.57
C GLN A 447 12.14 -0.80 22.88
N ILE A 448 10.93 -1.31 23.14
CA ILE A 448 9.78 -0.50 23.55
C ILE A 448 10.08 0.27 24.84
N LEU A 449 10.61 -0.42 25.86
CA LEU A 449 10.92 0.21 27.14
C LEU A 449 12.01 1.28 26.98
N ARG A 450 13.05 0.99 26.20
CA ARG A 450 14.10 1.95 25.85
C ARG A 450 13.52 3.18 25.16
N ASP A 451 12.68 3.00 24.14
CA ASP A 451 12.08 4.11 23.39
C ASP A 451 11.17 4.98 24.26
N ILE A 452 10.43 4.38 25.21
CA ILE A 452 9.64 5.12 26.20
C ILE A 452 10.57 5.97 27.08
N CYS A 453 11.62 5.38 27.64
CA CYS A 453 12.57 6.09 28.50
C CYS A 453 13.31 7.22 27.76
N VAL A 454 13.76 6.99 26.53
CA VAL A 454 14.42 8.02 25.71
C VAL A 454 13.43 9.13 25.33
N GLN A 455 12.17 8.80 25.00
CA GLN A 455 11.14 9.80 24.74
C GLN A 455 10.86 10.65 25.99
N LEU A 456 10.76 10.05 27.16
CA LEU A 456 10.58 10.77 28.43
C LEU A 456 11.78 11.65 28.75
N ASN A 457 13.01 11.17 28.57
CA ASN A 457 14.22 11.99 28.73
C ASN A 457 14.15 13.24 27.85
N PHE A 458 13.71 13.09 26.59
CA PHE A 458 13.57 14.24 25.70
C PHE A 458 12.53 15.25 26.20
N VAL A 459 11.34 14.79 26.59
CA VAL A 459 10.26 15.66 27.05
C VAL A 459 10.63 16.35 28.37
N LEU A 460 11.32 15.65 29.26
CA LEU A 460 11.80 16.16 30.55
C LEU A 460 13.15 16.90 30.45
N GLN A 461 13.68 17.10 29.23
CA GLN A 461 14.95 17.80 28.95
C GLN A 461 16.18 17.21 29.69
N GLN A 462 16.25 15.88 29.78
CA GLN A 462 17.38 15.14 30.34
C GLN A 462 18.30 14.59 29.23
N ASN A 463 19.61 14.70 29.42
CA ASN A 463 20.63 14.20 28.50
C ASN A 463 21.32 12.95 29.08
N ILE A 464 20.62 11.81 29.08
CA ILE A 464 21.13 10.53 29.58
C ILE A 464 21.10 9.50 28.45
N SER A 465 22.25 8.86 28.18
CA SER A 465 22.36 7.74 27.24
C SER A 465 21.94 6.43 27.90
N LEU A 466 21.12 5.64 27.21
CA LEU A 466 20.55 4.37 27.69
C LEU A 466 20.98 3.16 26.84
N GLU A 467 22.10 3.29 26.14
CA GLU A 467 22.57 2.30 25.15
C GLU A 467 23.11 1.03 25.81
N GLU A 468 23.84 1.21 26.91
CA GLU A 468 24.45 0.12 27.68
C GLU A 468 23.45 -0.52 28.67
N TYR A 469 22.21 -0.01 28.74
CA TYR A 469 21.23 -0.46 29.71
C TYR A 469 20.56 -1.74 29.22
N ASP A 470 20.69 -2.79 30.02
CA ASP A 470 19.88 -4.00 29.91
C ASP A 470 18.43 -3.77 30.37
N GLU A 471 17.61 -4.80 30.30
CA GLU A 471 16.19 -4.71 30.66
C GLU A 471 15.94 -4.30 32.13
N SER A 472 16.75 -4.82 33.05
CA SER A 472 16.62 -4.56 34.50
C SER A 472 16.97 -3.10 34.81
N HIS A 473 18.06 -2.60 34.23
CA HIS A 473 18.47 -1.20 34.36
C HIS A 473 17.45 -0.26 33.74
N LEU A 474 16.91 -0.58 32.55
CA LEU A 474 15.84 0.20 31.90
C LEU A 474 14.57 0.26 32.76
N THR A 475 14.21 -0.86 33.39
CA THR A 475 13.04 -0.95 34.28
C THR A 475 13.19 -0.04 35.49
N ASN A 476 14.32 -0.13 36.20
CA ASN A 476 14.59 0.73 37.35
C ASN A 476 14.62 2.22 36.95
N TYR A 477 15.21 2.53 35.80
CA TYR A 477 15.25 3.88 35.26
C TYR A 477 13.85 4.43 34.96
N PHE A 478 12.98 3.63 34.34
CA PHE A 478 11.58 3.98 34.09
C PHE A 478 10.83 4.35 35.37
N TYR A 479 10.95 3.54 36.43
CA TYR A 479 10.33 3.86 37.73
C TYR A 479 10.89 5.13 38.36
N GLY A 480 12.20 5.39 38.20
CA GLY A 480 12.82 6.66 38.58
C GLY A 480 12.18 7.86 37.87
N LEU A 481 11.94 7.75 36.55
CA LEU A 481 11.25 8.78 35.77
C LEU A 481 9.78 8.93 36.18
N ALA A 482 9.05 7.83 36.38
CA ALA A 482 7.66 7.84 36.82
C ALA A 482 7.49 8.57 38.16
N ASN A 483 8.36 8.29 39.13
CA ASN A 483 8.35 8.97 40.43
C ASN A 483 8.64 10.48 40.33
N ARG A 484 9.50 10.90 39.40
CA ARG A 484 9.75 12.33 39.14
C ARG A 484 8.52 13.01 38.53
N ILE A 485 7.89 12.37 37.54
CA ILE A 485 6.67 12.89 36.88
C ILE A 485 5.55 13.06 37.90
N SER A 486 5.36 12.08 38.78
CA SER A 486 4.34 12.13 39.84
C SER A 486 4.45 13.39 40.72
N LYS A 487 5.68 13.76 41.09
CA LYS A 487 6.00 14.96 41.88
C LYS A 487 5.97 16.26 41.07
N GLY A 488 5.98 16.16 39.74
CA GLY A 488 6.02 17.30 38.83
C GLY A 488 4.63 17.80 38.39
N GLN A 489 4.64 18.63 37.34
CA GLN A 489 3.43 19.23 36.75
C GLN A 489 2.79 18.37 35.65
N HIS A 490 3.51 17.37 35.13
CA HIS A 490 3.04 16.53 34.03
C HIS A 490 2.17 15.37 34.50
N ASN A 491 1.16 15.04 33.70
CA ASN A 491 0.50 13.73 33.72
C ASN A 491 1.10 12.87 32.61
N LEU A 492 1.30 11.58 32.86
CA LEU A 492 1.82 10.62 31.87
C LEU A 492 0.78 9.55 31.62
N VAL A 493 0.42 9.35 30.35
CA VAL A 493 -0.46 8.27 29.91
C VAL A 493 0.29 7.43 28.88
N ILE A 494 0.61 6.19 29.26
CA ILE A 494 1.20 5.18 28.38
C ILE A 494 0.11 4.18 28.01
N MET A 495 -0.03 3.93 26.71
CA MET A 495 -0.97 2.95 26.18
C MET A 495 -0.21 1.92 25.36
N LEU A 496 -0.37 0.63 25.68
CA LEU A 496 0.20 -0.49 24.93
C LEU A 496 -0.93 -1.38 24.42
N ASP A 497 -1.15 -1.40 23.11
CA ASP A 497 -2.24 -2.14 22.48
C ASP A 497 -1.71 -3.43 21.87
N GLY A 498 -2.31 -4.57 22.23
CA GLY A 498 -1.96 -5.87 21.67
C GLY A 498 -0.72 -6.52 22.29
N VAL A 499 -0.55 -6.46 23.62
CA VAL A 499 0.66 -7.01 24.30
C VAL A 499 0.94 -8.48 24.04
N ASN A 500 -0.07 -9.22 23.56
CA ASN A 500 0.05 -10.63 23.19
C ASN A 500 0.93 -10.85 21.94
N ASN A 501 1.22 -9.81 21.16
CA ASN A 501 2.02 -9.88 19.93
C ASN A 501 3.52 -9.62 20.15
N LEU A 502 4.00 -9.49 21.40
CA LEU A 502 5.42 -9.27 21.67
C LEU A 502 6.24 -10.55 21.37
N GLU A 503 7.37 -10.37 20.71
CA GLU A 503 8.29 -11.47 20.37
C GLU A 503 9.25 -11.71 21.55
N ASN A 504 9.50 -12.99 21.87
CA ASN A 504 10.42 -13.39 22.93
C ASN A 504 11.73 -13.89 22.28
N PRO A 505 12.87 -13.20 22.43
CA PRO A 505 14.13 -13.58 21.80
C PRO A 505 14.82 -14.82 22.42
N THR A 506 14.20 -15.54 23.37
CA THR A 506 14.79 -16.73 24.00
C THR A 506 13.87 -17.94 23.95
N SER A 507 14.40 -19.00 23.34
CA SER A 507 13.88 -20.36 23.25
C SER A 507 13.56 -20.99 24.62
N GLY A 508 12.52 -21.83 24.64
CA GLY A 508 12.39 -22.98 25.55
C GLY A 508 11.98 -22.74 27.00
N ASP A 509 12.43 -21.66 27.65
CA ASP A 509 12.19 -21.44 29.09
C ASP A 509 11.21 -20.30 29.38
N ASN A 510 10.33 -20.59 30.34
CA ASN A 510 9.16 -19.84 30.81
C ASN A 510 9.15 -18.29 30.69
N PRO A 511 7.97 -17.66 30.48
CA PRO A 511 7.84 -16.27 30.03
C PRO A 511 8.12 -15.24 31.12
N SER A 512 9.12 -14.38 30.93
CA SER A 512 9.32 -13.11 31.67
C SER A 512 8.63 -11.93 30.96
N MET A 513 7.46 -12.16 30.34
CA MET A 513 6.79 -11.19 29.46
C MET A 513 6.39 -9.87 30.17
N ILE A 514 6.30 -9.86 31.51
CA ILE A 514 5.78 -8.75 32.34
C ILE A 514 6.53 -8.67 33.70
N ASP A 515 7.84 -8.44 33.71
CA ASP A 515 8.55 -8.15 34.97
C ASP A 515 8.72 -6.65 35.22
N TRP A 516 8.78 -5.82 34.17
CA TRP A 516 8.83 -4.37 34.33
C TRP A 516 7.50 -3.74 34.76
N PHE A 517 6.36 -4.43 34.66
CA PHE A 517 5.06 -3.92 35.13
C PHE A 517 4.79 -4.32 36.60
N SER A 518 5.51 -3.72 37.55
CA SER A 518 5.28 -3.91 38.97
C SER A 518 3.98 -3.26 39.47
N VAL A 519 3.51 -3.77 40.61
CA VAL A 519 2.13 -3.86 41.13
C VAL A 519 1.42 -2.53 41.46
N LYS A 520 2.13 -1.40 41.56
CA LYS A 520 1.55 -0.07 41.82
C LYS A 520 2.29 1.01 41.03
N LEU A 521 1.52 1.89 40.39
CA LEU A 521 2.01 3.06 39.68
C LEU A 521 1.84 4.30 40.59
N PRO A 522 2.79 5.26 40.57
CA PRO A 522 2.66 6.48 41.35
C PRO A 522 1.56 7.41 40.77
N PRO A 523 1.06 8.39 41.54
CA PRO A 523 0.05 9.33 41.08
C PRO A 523 0.46 10.01 39.79
N LYS A 524 -0.50 10.32 38.90
CA LYS A 524 -0.32 10.96 37.59
C LYS A 524 0.38 10.11 36.52
N VAL A 525 0.78 8.86 36.81
CA VAL A 525 1.42 7.95 35.85
C VAL A 525 0.48 6.80 35.51
N HIS A 526 -0.21 6.89 34.39
CA HIS A 526 -1.20 5.91 33.95
C HIS A 526 -0.60 4.99 32.90
N LEU A 527 -0.81 3.68 33.09
CA LEU A 527 -0.48 2.68 32.09
C LEU A 527 -1.73 1.86 31.77
N ILE A 528 -2.02 1.73 30.48
CA ILE A 528 -3.19 1.02 29.96
C ILE A 528 -2.68 -0.04 28.99
N ILE A 529 -3.09 -1.29 29.19
CA ILE A 529 -2.74 -2.40 28.29
C ILE A 529 -3.99 -3.04 27.70
N SER A 530 -3.89 -3.51 26.46
CA SER A 530 -4.92 -4.31 25.78
C SER A 530 -4.45 -5.75 25.57
N TYR A 531 -5.32 -6.72 25.86
CA TYR A 531 -4.99 -8.15 25.76
C TYR A 531 -6.18 -8.99 25.25
N ARG A 532 -5.89 -10.20 24.72
CA ARG A 532 -6.86 -11.19 24.23
C ARG A 532 -7.18 -12.27 25.28
N PRO A 533 -8.42 -12.80 25.35
CA PRO A 533 -8.84 -13.72 26.41
C PRO A 533 -8.19 -15.10 26.40
N HIS A 534 -7.82 -15.63 25.23
CA HIS A 534 -7.33 -17.02 25.09
C HIS A 534 -5.89 -17.22 25.57
N ASP A 535 -5.13 -16.13 25.77
CA ASP A 535 -3.77 -16.17 26.30
C ASP A 535 -3.80 -16.16 27.84
N ASN A 536 -4.28 -17.27 28.42
CA ASN A 536 -4.53 -17.41 29.88
C ASN A 536 -3.27 -17.24 30.74
N PHE A 537 -2.08 -17.52 30.20
CA PHE A 537 -0.83 -17.53 30.96
C PHE A 537 -0.45 -16.14 31.50
N LEU A 538 -0.62 -15.10 30.68
CA LEU A 538 -0.30 -13.72 31.05
C LEU A 538 -1.22 -13.20 32.16
N PHE A 539 -2.51 -13.50 32.00
CA PHE A 539 -3.55 -13.10 32.92
C PHE A 539 -3.39 -13.79 34.28
N GLN A 540 -3.13 -15.10 34.28
CA GLN A 540 -2.88 -15.87 35.51
C GLN A 540 -1.66 -15.35 36.29
N LYS A 541 -0.58 -14.94 35.62
CA LYS A 541 0.58 -14.30 36.28
C LYS A 541 0.26 -12.91 36.84
N LEU A 542 -0.51 -12.11 36.11
CA LEU A 542 -0.95 -10.79 36.56
C LEU A 542 -1.91 -10.87 37.74
N GLU A 543 -2.79 -11.88 37.74
CA GLU A 543 -3.76 -12.18 38.81
C GLU A 543 -3.05 -12.72 40.05
N GLY A 544 -2.09 -13.64 39.89
CA GLY A 544 -1.28 -14.19 40.99
C GLY A 544 -0.35 -13.18 41.69
N LYS A 545 0.01 -12.08 41.02
CA LYS A 545 0.82 -10.99 41.62
C LYS A 545 -0.05 -9.90 42.32
N ARG A 546 -1.39 -10.03 42.40
CA ARG A 546 -2.28 -8.92 42.81
C ARG A 546 -3.50 -9.34 43.65
N ASN A 547 -3.76 -8.59 44.72
CA ASN A 547 -5.08 -8.53 45.35
C ASN A 547 -5.93 -7.49 44.58
N ASN A 548 -7.14 -7.84 44.14
CA ASN A 548 -8.17 -6.98 43.49
C ASN A 548 -7.89 -6.46 42.06
N VAL A 549 -7.49 -7.33 41.11
CA VAL A 549 -7.33 -6.97 39.67
C VAL A 549 -8.64 -6.56 38.99
N ILE A 550 -9.77 -6.98 39.53
CA ILE A 550 -11.09 -6.85 38.92
C ILE A 550 -11.52 -5.37 38.80
N ASP A 551 -11.11 -4.52 39.74
CA ASP A 551 -11.55 -3.12 39.79
C ASP A 551 -10.91 -2.26 38.68
N SER A 552 -9.68 -2.57 38.26
CA SER A 552 -8.97 -1.85 37.17
C SER A 552 -9.18 -2.47 35.79
N MET A 553 -10.12 -3.40 35.67
CA MET A 553 -10.37 -4.17 34.46
C MET A 553 -11.57 -3.65 33.66
N ILE A 554 -11.39 -3.56 32.34
CA ILE A 554 -12.38 -3.15 31.37
C ILE A 554 -12.60 -4.32 30.41
N ILE A 555 -13.78 -4.92 30.48
CA ILE A 555 -14.16 -6.05 29.63
C ILE A 555 -15.00 -5.50 28.48
N PHE A 556 -14.54 -5.73 27.25
CA PHE A 556 -15.28 -5.37 26.05
C PHE A 556 -16.48 -6.30 25.88
N PRO A 557 -17.69 -5.73 25.69
CA PRO A 557 -18.87 -6.55 25.45
C PRO A 557 -18.82 -7.18 24.05
N VAL A 558 -19.52 -8.29 23.91
CA VAL A 558 -19.88 -8.85 22.61
C VAL A 558 -20.72 -7.84 21.83
N TRP A 559 -20.68 -7.90 20.51
CA TRP A 559 -21.51 -7.05 19.64
C TRP A 559 -23.00 -7.32 19.88
N THR A 560 -23.73 -6.32 20.35
CA THR A 560 -25.19 -6.37 20.53
C THR A 560 -25.89 -6.03 19.23
N THR A 561 -27.15 -6.46 19.08
CA THR A 561 -27.99 -6.14 17.91
C THR A 561 -28.11 -4.64 17.67
N GLU A 562 -28.24 -3.86 18.74
CA GLU A 562 -28.28 -2.39 18.71
C GLU A 562 -26.97 -1.80 18.14
N ARG A 563 -25.81 -2.23 18.67
CA ARG A 563 -24.51 -1.73 18.23
C ARG A 563 -24.20 -2.11 16.78
N ILE A 564 -24.66 -3.28 16.33
CA ILE A 564 -24.56 -3.71 14.92
C ILE A 564 -25.47 -2.85 14.04
N GLY A 565 -26.71 -2.61 14.46
CA GLY A 565 -27.67 -1.77 13.75
C GLY A 565 -27.19 -0.34 13.58
N ASP A 566 -26.60 0.26 14.61
CA ASP A 566 -26.04 1.61 14.54
C ASP A 566 -24.81 1.67 13.63
N ALA A 567 -23.91 0.68 13.70
CA ALA A 567 -22.77 0.59 12.81
C ALA A 567 -23.19 0.43 11.33
N LEU A 568 -24.23 -0.37 11.08
CA LEU A 568 -24.82 -0.56 9.76
C LEU A 568 -25.45 0.74 9.26
N THR A 569 -26.29 1.38 10.06
CA THR A 569 -26.95 2.65 9.74
C THR A 569 -25.94 3.75 9.43
N PHE A 570 -24.91 3.89 10.26
CA PHE A 570 -23.82 4.83 10.03
C PHE A 570 -23.08 4.55 8.71
N THR A 571 -22.78 3.29 8.44
CA THR A 571 -22.04 2.89 7.23
C THR A 571 -22.88 3.15 5.98
N LEU A 572 -24.15 2.76 5.99
CA LEU A 572 -25.08 2.98 4.88
C LEU A 572 -25.32 4.48 4.62
N ALA A 573 -25.58 5.27 5.67
CA ALA A 573 -25.78 6.71 5.55
C ALA A 573 -24.53 7.41 5.00
N LYS A 574 -23.34 7.07 5.50
CA LYS A 574 -22.07 7.62 5.03
C LYS A 574 -21.82 7.35 3.54
N HIS A 575 -22.25 6.19 3.05
CA HIS A 575 -22.08 5.77 1.65
C HIS A 575 -23.32 6.00 0.79
N LYS A 576 -24.32 6.75 1.27
CA LYS A 576 -25.58 7.05 0.58
C LYS A 576 -26.34 5.81 0.08
N ARG A 577 -26.38 4.79 0.94
CA ARG A 577 -27.03 3.50 0.68
C ARG A 577 -28.20 3.26 1.60
N VAL A 578 -29.13 2.42 1.15
CA VAL A 578 -30.29 1.96 1.92
C VAL A 578 -30.47 0.47 1.69
N ILE A 579 -30.87 -0.24 2.75
CA ILE A 579 -31.29 -1.64 2.67
C ILE A 579 -32.73 -1.72 3.15
N ALA A 580 -33.52 -2.62 2.54
CA ALA A 580 -34.89 -2.84 2.98
C ALA A 580 -34.93 -3.31 4.46
N LYS A 581 -35.83 -2.76 5.27
CA LYS A 581 -35.89 -3.01 6.73
C LYS A 581 -35.99 -4.49 7.12
N ASN A 582 -36.61 -5.31 6.28
CA ASN A 582 -36.66 -6.77 6.48
C ASN A 582 -35.28 -7.43 6.32
N LYS A 583 -34.54 -7.06 5.26
CA LYS A 583 -33.17 -7.51 5.02
C LYS A 583 -32.20 -7.01 6.09
N GLU A 584 -32.37 -5.78 6.56
CA GLU A 584 -31.59 -5.19 7.65
C GLU A 584 -31.70 -6.02 8.94
N LYS A 585 -32.92 -6.36 9.36
CA LYS A 585 -33.16 -7.21 10.53
C LYS A 585 -32.53 -8.60 10.39
N LEU A 586 -32.65 -9.21 9.21
CA LEU A 586 -32.04 -10.52 8.92
C LEU A 586 -30.51 -10.44 9.04
N LEU A 587 -29.91 -9.39 8.49
CA LEU A 587 -28.47 -9.17 8.53
C LEU A 587 -27.97 -8.98 9.97
N ILE A 588 -28.64 -8.14 10.76
CA ILE A 588 -28.27 -7.89 12.17
C ILE A 588 -28.31 -9.20 12.98
N ASN A 589 -29.37 -10.00 12.81
CA ASN A 589 -29.52 -11.28 13.51
C ASN A 589 -28.44 -12.30 13.12
N HIS A 590 -28.01 -12.32 11.85
CA HIS A 590 -26.91 -13.17 11.40
C HIS A 590 -25.56 -12.68 11.93
N LEU A 591 -25.28 -11.39 11.79
CA LEU A 591 -24.02 -10.77 12.22
C LEU A 591 -23.79 -10.85 13.74
N GLN A 592 -24.86 -10.91 14.54
CA GLN A 592 -24.75 -11.12 15.98
C GLN A 592 -24.04 -12.44 16.33
N LYS A 593 -24.16 -13.46 15.48
CA LYS A 593 -23.52 -14.78 15.64
C LYS A 593 -22.13 -14.84 15.00
N ALA A 594 -21.78 -13.86 14.18
CA ALA A 594 -20.56 -13.85 13.41
C ALA A 594 -19.38 -13.30 14.23
N SER A 595 -18.17 -13.60 13.76
CA SER A 595 -16.98 -12.98 14.34
C SER A 595 -16.94 -11.46 14.08
N PRO A 596 -16.24 -10.67 14.91
CA PRO A 596 -16.05 -9.25 14.66
C PRO A 596 -15.33 -8.95 13.33
N PHE A 597 -14.46 -9.86 12.86
CA PHE A 597 -13.77 -9.71 11.58
C PHE A 597 -14.71 -9.92 10.38
N VAL A 598 -15.61 -10.91 10.47
CA VAL A 598 -16.68 -11.10 9.49
C VAL A 598 -17.54 -9.85 9.43
N LEU A 599 -17.99 -9.32 10.57
CA LEU A 599 -18.79 -8.09 10.64
C LEU A 599 -18.10 -6.93 9.92
N GLN A 600 -16.79 -6.72 10.13
CA GLN A 600 -16.04 -5.66 9.45
C GLN A 600 -15.99 -5.87 7.93
N ASN A 601 -15.77 -7.09 7.48
CA ASN A 601 -15.80 -7.41 6.04
C ASN A 601 -17.19 -7.19 5.46
N VAL A 602 -18.27 -7.54 6.17
CA VAL A 602 -19.65 -7.28 5.70
C VAL A 602 -19.91 -5.80 5.56
N LEU A 603 -19.57 -5.02 6.58
CA LEU A 603 -19.72 -3.57 6.53
C LEU A 603 -18.88 -2.99 5.38
N HIS A 604 -17.66 -3.48 5.17
CA HIS A 604 -16.81 -3.06 4.07
C HIS A 604 -17.40 -3.42 2.71
N MET A 605 -17.85 -4.66 2.50
CA MET A 605 -18.55 -5.08 1.29
C MET A 605 -19.76 -4.16 1.05
N LEU A 606 -20.56 -3.86 2.07
CA LEU A 606 -21.69 -2.92 1.96
C LEU A 606 -21.30 -1.47 1.62
N THR A 607 -20.03 -1.10 1.70
CA THR A 607 -19.53 0.18 1.15
C THR A 607 -19.17 0.09 -0.33
N GLU A 608 -18.89 -1.10 -0.84
CA GLU A 608 -18.42 -1.32 -2.21
C GLU A 608 -19.52 -1.21 -3.26
N TRP A 609 -19.22 -0.55 -4.37
CA TRP A 609 -20.19 -0.16 -5.39
C TRP A 609 -20.80 -1.32 -6.19
N HIS A 610 -20.30 -2.56 -6.03
CA HIS A 610 -20.68 -3.74 -6.83
C HIS A 610 -21.43 -4.83 -6.08
N VAL A 611 -21.96 -4.53 -4.89
CA VAL A 611 -22.66 -5.52 -4.08
C VAL A 611 -23.94 -5.99 -4.75
N ASP A 612 -23.97 -7.25 -5.18
CA ASP A 612 -25.22 -7.92 -5.51
C ASP A 612 -25.98 -8.21 -4.23
N TYR A 613 -26.95 -7.37 -3.86
CA TYR A 613 -27.83 -7.49 -2.69
C TYR A 613 -28.66 -8.80 -2.62
N ASN A 614 -28.59 -9.67 -3.64
CA ASN A 614 -29.05 -11.06 -3.53
C ASN A 614 -28.14 -11.89 -2.60
N PHE A 615 -26.88 -11.48 -2.40
CA PHE A 615 -25.97 -12.11 -1.43
C PHE A 615 -26.52 -12.11 0.01
N ILE A 616 -27.38 -11.14 0.37
CA ILE A 616 -28.03 -11.07 1.69
C ILE A 616 -29.02 -12.23 1.89
N ASN A 617 -29.53 -12.80 0.79
CA ASN A 617 -30.42 -13.96 0.84
C ASN A 617 -29.65 -15.29 0.92
N ASN A 618 -28.35 -15.29 0.62
CA ASN A 618 -27.50 -16.47 0.65
C ASN A 618 -26.85 -16.64 2.04
N HIS A 619 -26.49 -17.87 2.42
CA HIS A 619 -25.82 -18.14 3.70
C HIS A 619 -24.56 -17.28 3.86
N PHE A 620 -24.50 -16.52 4.96
CA PHE A 620 -23.40 -15.61 5.25
C PHE A 620 -22.27 -16.37 5.95
N PRO A 621 -20.98 -16.16 5.60
CA PRO A 621 -19.90 -16.73 6.39
C PRO A 621 -20.01 -16.25 7.84
N LEU A 622 -20.00 -17.16 8.81
CA LEU A 622 -20.08 -16.82 10.23
C LEU A 622 -18.70 -16.85 10.89
N SER A 623 -17.78 -17.64 10.31
CA SER A 623 -16.42 -17.81 10.80
C SER A 623 -15.39 -16.99 10.00
N ASN A 624 -14.26 -16.72 10.64
CA ASN A 624 -13.10 -16.11 9.98
C ASN A 624 -12.56 -16.97 8.83
N GLU A 625 -12.67 -18.28 8.94
CA GLU A 625 -12.15 -19.22 7.94
C GLU A 625 -13.00 -19.22 6.67
N GLU A 626 -14.33 -19.29 6.82
CA GLU A 626 -15.27 -19.26 5.70
C GLU A 626 -15.13 -17.98 4.86
N ILE A 627 -14.99 -16.81 5.51
CA ILE A 627 -14.90 -15.55 4.78
C ILE A 627 -13.58 -15.41 4.02
N VAL A 628 -12.48 -15.89 4.58
CA VAL A 628 -11.16 -15.89 3.93
C VAL A 628 -11.19 -16.83 2.72
N HIS A 629 -11.69 -18.06 2.88
CA HIS A 629 -11.80 -18.99 1.75
C HIS A 629 -12.69 -18.44 0.64
N LYS A 630 -13.86 -17.88 0.98
CA LYS A 630 -14.76 -17.30 -0.02
C LYS A 630 -14.13 -16.14 -0.80
N GLN A 631 -13.36 -15.28 -0.14
CA GLN A 631 -12.63 -14.20 -0.82
C GLN A 631 -11.53 -14.76 -1.74
N LEU A 632 -10.77 -15.76 -1.26
CA LEU A 632 -9.74 -16.42 -2.08
C LEU A 632 -10.34 -17.14 -3.30
N ASP A 633 -11.46 -17.84 -3.15
CA ASP A 633 -12.15 -18.51 -4.26
C ASP A 633 -12.60 -17.50 -5.34
N GLN A 634 -13.09 -16.33 -4.90
CA GLN A 634 -13.48 -15.24 -5.82
C GLN A 634 -12.27 -14.63 -6.54
N LEU A 635 -11.14 -14.48 -5.84
CA LEU A 635 -9.90 -14.00 -6.42
C LEU A 635 -9.35 -14.99 -7.45
N GLU A 636 -9.27 -16.28 -7.11
CA GLU A 636 -8.78 -17.34 -8.01
C GLU A 636 -9.64 -17.43 -9.27
N PHE A 637 -10.97 -17.33 -9.12
CA PHE A 637 -11.90 -17.33 -10.25
C PHE A 637 -11.66 -16.15 -11.21
N ARG A 638 -11.28 -14.97 -10.70
CA ARG A 638 -11.12 -13.74 -11.50
C ARG A 638 -9.72 -13.55 -12.07
N PHE A 639 -8.69 -13.82 -11.27
CA PHE A 639 -7.30 -13.52 -11.61
C PHE A 639 -6.50 -14.76 -12.02
N GLY A 640 -7.04 -15.96 -11.83
CA GLY A 640 -6.32 -17.22 -12.01
C GLY A 640 -5.68 -17.69 -10.71
N HIS A 641 -5.61 -19.01 -10.54
CA HIS A 641 -5.08 -19.63 -9.34
C HIS A 641 -3.59 -19.31 -9.14
N GLU A 642 -2.81 -19.37 -10.22
CA GLU A 642 -1.35 -19.20 -10.22
C GLU A 642 -0.94 -17.82 -9.68
N ILE A 643 -1.63 -16.75 -10.10
CA ILE A 643 -1.34 -15.37 -9.66
C ILE A 643 -1.70 -15.20 -8.19
N VAL A 644 -2.88 -15.67 -7.77
CA VAL A 644 -3.37 -15.51 -6.40
C VAL A 644 -2.51 -16.33 -5.42
N GLU A 645 -2.18 -17.56 -5.80
CA GLU A 645 -1.28 -18.43 -5.05
C GLU A 645 0.09 -17.77 -4.87
N ALA A 646 0.72 -17.28 -5.95
CA ALA A 646 2.04 -16.66 -5.90
C ALA A 646 2.05 -15.44 -4.95
N VAL A 647 1.09 -14.52 -5.10
CA VAL A 647 0.94 -13.36 -4.21
C VAL A 647 0.81 -13.80 -2.75
N CYS A 648 -0.07 -14.76 -2.48
CA CYS A 648 -0.32 -15.22 -1.12
C CYS A 648 0.93 -15.87 -0.51
N ARG A 649 1.70 -16.62 -1.31
CA ARG A 649 2.91 -17.31 -0.84
C ARG A 649 4.07 -16.35 -0.59
N TYR A 650 4.31 -15.39 -1.47
CA TYR A 650 5.38 -14.40 -1.29
C TYR A 650 5.16 -13.52 -0.06
N ILE A 651 3.93 -13.03 0.16
CA ILE A 651 3.61 -12.23 1.36
C ILE A 651 3.81 -13.05 2.64
N THR A 652 3.38 -14.32 2.62
CA THR A 652 3.42 -15.22 3.79
C THR A 652 4.84 -15.66 4.19
N LEU A 653 5.74 -15.89 3.24
CA LEU A 653 7.11 -16.36 3.54
C LEU A 653 8.13 -15.24 3.73
N SER A 654 7.78 -13.99 3.41
CA SER A 654 8.60 -12.82 3.75
C SER A 654 8.58 -12.54 5.27
N ASN A 655 9.69 -12.09 5.85
CA ASN A 655 9.77 -11.89 7.31
C ASN A 655 8.86 -10.77 7.83
N PHE A 656 8.79 -9.66 7.08
CA PHE A 656 8.05 -8.46 7.48
C PHE A 656 6.92 -8.06 6.53
N GLY A 657 6.62 -8.89 5.52
CA GLY A 657 5.84 -8.50 4.36
C GLY A 657 6.73 -8.02 3.21
N LEU A 658 6.09 -7.59 2.11
CA LEU A 658 6.77 -7.08 0.91
C LEU A 658 6.29 -5.68 0.56
N SER A 659 7.19 -4.81 0.10
CA SER A 659 6.78 -3.56 -0.54
C SER A 659 6.06 -3.86 -1.85
N GLU A 660 5.27 -2.91 -2.32
CA GLU A 660 4.57 -3.04 -3.61
C GLU A 660 5.55 -3.24 -4.77
N THR A 661 6.70 -2.54 -4.77
CA THR A 661 7.78 -2.75 -5.75
C THR A 661 8.40 -4.14 -5.63
N GLU A 662 8.76 -4.60 -4.43
CA GLU A 662 9.32 -5.95 -4.22
C GLU A 662 8.34 -7.04 -4.71
N LEU A 663 7.05 -6.87 -4.44
CA LEU A 663 6.02 -7.82 -4.87
C LEU A 663 5.86 -7.84 -6.40
N LEU A 664 5.83 -6.67 -7.05
CA LEU A 664 5.74 -6.60 -8.51
C LEU A 664 6.99 -7.18 -9.18
N ASP A 665 8.17 -6.92 -8.61
CA ASP A 665 9.43 -7.43 -9.13
C ASP A 665 9.52 -8.95 -8.99
N ILE A 666 9.17 -9.53 -7.83
CA ILE A 666 9.22 -10.99 -7.65
C ILE A 666 8.16 -11.72 -8.49
N LEU A 667 6.96 -11.15 -8.64
CA LEU A 667 5.96 -11.66 -9.59
C LEU A 667 6.46 -11.57 -11.03
N SER A 668 7.23 -10.53 -11.35
CA SER A 668 7.86 -10.40 -12.67
C SER A 668 8.96 -11.43 -12.89
N CYS A 669 9.65 -11.90 -11.84
CA CYS A 669 10.66 -12.96 -11.94
C CYS A 669 10.06 -14.37 -12.04
N ASN A 670 8.80 -14.56 -11.63
CA ASN A 670 8.14 -15.84 -11.67
C ASN A 670 7.70 -16.19 -13.10
N ASN A 671 8.29 -17.24 -13.68
CA ASN A 671 8.00 -17.68 -15.04
C ASN A 671 6.54 -18.13 -15.22
N ASP A 672 5.97 -18.86 -14.27
CA ASP A 672 4.61 -19.39 -14.39
C ASP A 672 3.57 -18.26 -14.37
N VAL A 673 3.77 -17.28 -13.50
CA VAL A 673 2.96 -16.05 -13.45
C VAL A 673 3.07 -15.27 -14.76
N ILE A 674 4.28 -15.07 -15.26
CA ILE A 674 4.50 -14.27 -16.46
C ILE A 674 4.00 -14.96 -17.72
N LEU A 675 4.15 -16.29 -17.84
CA LEU A 675 3.57 -17.07 -18.94
C LEU A 675 2.04 -16.98 -18.96
N THR A 676 1.40 -16.94 -17.79
CA THR A 676 -0.06 -16.74 -17.69
C THR A 676 -0.47 -15.37 -18.26
N ILE A 677 0.36 -14.34 -18.09
CA ILE A 677 0.08 -12.98 -18.60
C ILE A 677 0.45 -12.82 -20.08
N ILE A 678 1.57 -13.38 -20.55
CA ILE A 678 2.00 -13.26 -21.95
C ILE A 678 1.09 -14.03 -22.89
N ARG A 679 0.54 -15.18 -22.47
CA ARG A 679 -0.47 -15.89 -23.27
C ARG A 679 -1.65 -15.01 -23.64
N SER A 680 -1.98 -14.03 -22.80
CA SER A 680 -2.85 -12.92 -23.19
C SER A 680 -2.13 -11.88 -24.04
N CYS A 681 -0.96 -11.35 -23.63
CA CYS A 681 -0.36 -10.11 -24.14
C CYS A 681 0.79 -10.21 -25.18
N ASN A 682 0.66 -9.51 -26.32
CA ASN A 682 1.76 -9.24 -27.26
C ASN A 682 2.67 -8.08 -26.78
N SER A 683 3.20 -8.15 -25.56
CA SER A 683 4.11 -7.11 -25.03
C SER A 683 5.57 -7.49 -25.20
N GLU A 684 6.42 -6.52 -25.55
CA GLU A 684 7.88 -6.67 -25.49
C GLU A 684 8.46 -6.53 -24.07
N VAL A 685 7.62 -6.24 -23.07
CA VAL A 685 8.06 -5.99 -21.69
C VAL A 685 7.51 -7.04 -20.74
N PHE A 686 8.42 -7.76 -20.08
CA PHE A 686 8.14 -8.90 -19.22
C PHE A 686 8.03 -8.51 -17.75
N ARG A 687 7.14 -7.55 -17.45
CA ARG A 687 6.89 -7.04 -16.09
C ARG A 687 5.42 -7.24 -15.70
N PHE A 688 5.19 -7.72 -14.48
CA PHE A 688 3.84 -7.91 -13.94
C PHE A 688 3.05 -6.60 -14.02
N PRO A 689 1.88 -6.58 -14.69
CA PRO A 689 1.16 -5.34 -14.89
C PRO A 689 0.64 -4.76 -13.58
N TRP A 690 1.03 -3.52 -13.30
CA TRP A 690 0.63 -2.81 -12.07
C TRP A 690 -0.90 -2.75 -11.92
N PHE A 691 -1.61 -2.61 -13.04
CA PHE A 691 -3.07 -2.61 -13.06
C PHE A 691 -3.70 -3.90 -12.52
N LEU A 692 -3.10 -5.08 -12.76
CA LEU A 692 -3.61 -6.33 -12.18
C LEU A 692 -3.43 -6.37 -10.68
N TRP A 693 -2.27 -5.89 -10.23
CA TRP A 693 -1.96 -5.81 -8.82
C TRP A 693 -2.94 -4.90 -8.08
N ILE A 694 -3.27 -3.71 -8.60
CA ILE A 694 -4.20 -2.82 -7.89
C ILE A 694 -5.61 -3.40 -7.76
N HIS A 695 -6.06 -4.15 -8.76
CA HIS A 695 -7.34 -4.88 -8.70
C HIS A 695 -7.32 -5.97 -7.65
N LEU A 696 -6.30 -6.83 -7.68
CA LEU A 696 -6.12 -7.91 -6.72
C LEU A 696 -5.96 -7.36 -5.29
N LYS A 697 -5.17 -6.30 -5.09
CA LYS A 697 -4.99 -5.59 -3.81
C LYS A 697 -6.30 -5.01 -3.28
N THR A 698 -7.16 -4.48 -4.15
CA THR A 698 -8.46 -3.93 -3.75
C THR A 698 -9.38 -5.05 -3.25
N GLU A 699 -9.45 -6.16 -3.97
CA GLU A 699 -10.31 -7.32 -3.64
C GLU A 699 -9.78 -8.11 -2.43
N LEU A 700 -8.46 -8.16 -2.21
CA LEU A 700 -7.88 -8.65 -0.96
C LEU A 700 -8.31 -7.82 0.25
N GLY A 701 -8.60 -6.52 0.07
CA GLY A 701 -9.26 -5.67 1.04
C GLY A 701 -8.71 -5.77 2.46
N LEU A 702 -9.55 -6.22 3.40
CA LEU A 702 -9.24 -6.31 4.83
C LEU A 702 -8.32 -7.49 5.20
N LEU A 703 -7.99 -8.39 4.26
CA LEU A 703 -7.00 -9.44 4.48
C LEU A 703 -5.59 -8.85 4.58
N LEU A 704 -5.32 -7.73 3.90
CA LEU A 704 -4.03 -7.05 3.92
C LEU A 704 -3.96 -5.95 4.99
N ALA A 705 -2.77 -5.79 5.56
CA ALA A 705 -2.38 -4.67 6.39
C ALA A 705 -1.08 -4.06 5.88
N GLN A 706 -1.04 -2.72 5.90
CA GLN A 706 0.16 -1.94 5.64
C GLN A 706 0.93 -1.74 6.94
N ARG A 707 2.21 -2.13 6.96
CA ARG A 707 3.13 -1.97 8.09
C ARG A 707 4.30 -1.08 7.71
N PHE A 708 4.79 -0.28 8.66
CA PHE A 708 5.93 0.60 8.40
C PHE A 708 7.20 -0.07 8.92
N VAL A 709 8.07 -0.45 8.00
CA VAL A 709 9.27 -1.25 8.28
C VAL A 709 10.44 -0.62 7.54
N HIS A 710 11.51 -0.27 8.26
CA HIS A 710 12.73 0.30 7.68
C HIS A 710 12.50 1.48 6.71
N ARG A 711 11.59 2.39 7.06
CA ARG A 711 11.22 3.54 6.21
C ARG A 711 10.58 3.14 4.88
N LYS A 712 9.96 1.96 4.81
CA LYS A 712 9.11 1.53 3.70
C LYS A 712 7.74 1.08 4.22
N ILE A 713 6.75 1.09 3.34
CA ILE A 713 5.43 0.52 3.61
C ILE A 713 5.42 -0.89 3.01
N LEU A 714 5.26 -1.89 3.87
CA LEU A 714 5.17 -3.29 3.47
C LEU A 714 3.74 -3.80 3.62
N LEU A 715 3.38 -4.71 2.74
CA LEU A 715 2.12 -5.44 2.70
C LEU A 715 2.30 -6.77 3.45
N SER A 716 1.43 -7.01 4.41
CA SER A 716 1.44 -8.20 5.26
C SER A 716 0.00 -8.60 5.59
N TRP A 717 -0.20 -9.79 6.14
CA TRP A 717 -1.55 -10.18 6.58
C TRP A 717 -2.03 -9.36 7.77
N SER A 718 -3.33 -9.04 7.76
CA SER A 718 -3.95 -8.22 8.80
C SER A 718 -4.02 -8.94 10.15
N HIS A 719 -4.13 -10.27 10.14
CA HIS A 719 -4.23 -11.11 11.33
C HIS A 719 -3.49 -12.43 11.12
N GLY A 720 -2.96 -13.02 12.20
CA GLY A 720 -2.25 -14.31 12.16
C GLY A 720 -3.11 -15.45 11.62
N PHE A 721 -4.41 -15.50 11.94
CA PHE A 721 -5.30 -16.55 11.42
C PHE A 721 -5.44 -16.51 9.88
N VAL A 722 -5.29 -15.34 9.25
CA VAL A 722 -5.31 -15.21 7.77
C VAL A 722 -4.08 -15.90 7.21
N GLU A 723 -2.92 -15.63 7.81
CA GLU A 723 -1.67 -16.29 7.47
C GLU A 723 -1.77 -17.82 7.65
N ASP A 724 -2.34 -18.30 8.76
CA ASP A 724 -2.52 -19.73 9.04
C ASP A 724 -3.41 -20.43 8.01
N ILE A 725 -4.50 -19.78 7.58
CA ILE A 725 -5.40 -20.30 6.53
C ILE A 725 -4.65 -20.37 5.20
N ILE A 726 -3.91 -19.33 4.85
CA ILE A 726 -3.13 -19.25 3.59
C ILE A 726 -2.01 -20.31 3.57
N ARG A 727 -1.31 -20.52 4.69
CA ARG A 727 -0.32 -21.59 4.84
C ARG A 727 -0.96 -22.96 4.60
N ARG A 728 -2.13 -23.22 5.20
CA ARG A 728 -2.85 -24.50 4.99
C ARG A 728 -3.34 -24.68 3.56
N ARG A 729 -3.76 -23.61 2.88
CA ARG A 729 -4.29 -23.66 1.51
C ARG A 729 -3.21 -23.83 0.45
N TYR A 730 -2.11 -23.08 0.54
CA TYR A 730 -1.12 -22.98 -0.55
C TYR A 730 0.28 -23.50 -0.19
N MET A 731 0.53 -23.98 1.04
CA MET A 731 1.87 -24.40 1.49
C MET A 731 1.89 -25.82 2.04
N ALA A 732 1.28 -26.77 1.31
CA ALA A 732 1.29 -28.17 1.68
C ALA A 732 2.63 -28.89 1.38
N ASN A 733 3.36 -28.45 0.35
CA ASN A 733 4.57 -29.13 -0.13
C ASN A 733 5.85 -28.35 0.24
N VAL A 734 6.82 -29.04 0.86
CA VAL A 734 8.14 -28.52 1.24
C VAL A 734 8.93 -28.03 0.04
N ASP A 735 8.96 -28.77 -1.08
CA ASP A 735 9.70 -28.36 -2.28
C ASP A 735 9.18 -27.03 -2.82
N SER A 736 7.86 -26.85 -2.72
CA SER A 736 7.21 -25.62 -3.12
C SER A 736 7.60 -24.47 -2.18
N ILE A 737 7.66 -24.69 -0.87
CA ILE A 737 8.13 -23.69 0.10
C ILE A 737 9.59 -23.29 -0.18
N CYS A 738 10.45 -24.27 -0.47
CA CYS A 738 11.83 -24.03 -0.88
C CYS A 738 11.90 -23.19 -2.16
N GLY A 739 11.08 -23.49 -3.18
CA GLY A 739 10.99 -22.67 -4.40
C GLY A 739 10.72 -21.19 -4.10
N ILE A 740 9.80 -20.90 -3.19
CA ILE A 740 9.48 -19.50 -2.81
C ILE A 740 10.63 -18.84 -2.04
N HIS A 741 11.30 -19.55 -1.14
CA HIS A 741 12.50 -19.01 -0.49
C HIS A 741 13.64 -18.77 -1.50
N SER A 742 13.74 -19.61 -2.54
CA SER A 742 14.66 -19.40 -3.66
C SER A 742 14.34 -18.10 -4.37
N ASP A 743 13.10 -17.89 -4.82
CA ASP A 743 12.67 -16.66 -5.49
C ASP A 743 12.94 -15.40 -4.65
N LEU A 744 12.60 -15.44 -3.36
CA LEU A 744 12.85 -14.32 -2.44
C LEU A 744 14.35 -14.05 -2.27
N SER A 745 15.18 -15.09 -2.19
CA SER A 745 16.63 -14.92 -2.11
C SER A 745 17.21 -14.36 -3.41
N GLU A 746 16.73 -14.81 -4.57
CA GLU A 746 17.18 -14.35 -5.89
C GLU A 746 16.84 -12.88 -6.15
N LEU A 747 15.71 -12.39 -5.62
CA LEU A 747 15.36 -10.96 -5.65
C LEU A 747 16.46 -10.12 -4.98
N PHE A 748 16.91 -10.51 -3.79
CA PHE A 748 17.94 -9.76 -3.05
C PHE A 748 19.37 -10.04 -3.51
N LEU A 749 19.61 -11.18 -4.15
CA LEU A 749 20.88 -11.48 -4.83
C LEU A 749 20.99 -10.81 -6.21
N GLU A 750 19.97 -10.08 -6.65
CA GLU A 750 19.96 -9.36 -7.93
C GLU A 750 20.13 -10.27 -9.15
N THR A 751 19.77 -11.55 -9.02
CA THR A 751 20.02 -12.59 -10.04
C THR A 751 19.30 -12.34 -11.37
N TRP A 752 18.22 -11.56 -11.35
CA TRP A 752 17.39 -11.26 -12.53
C TRP A 752 17.74 -9.93 -13.22
N ILE A 753 18.72 -9.19 -12.70
CA ILE A 753 19.14 -7.90 -13.26
C ILE A 753 20.05 -8.10 -14.48
N GLU A 754 20.90 -9.13 -14.47
CA GLU A 754 21.82 -9.46 -15.57
C GLU A 754 21.19 -10.35 -16.65
N GLY A 755 19.86 -10.41 -16.74
CA GLY A 755 19.15 -11.04 -17.86
C GLY A 755 19.23 -12.57 -17.90
N LYS A 756 18.71 -13.25 -16.86
CA LYS A 756 18.40 -14.69 -16.96
C LYS A 756 17.43 -14.93 -18.13
N GLN A 757 17.77 -15.86 -19.02
CA GLN A 757 16.89 -16.25 -20.13
C GLN A 757 15.52 -16.74 -19.64
N ILE A 758 14.46 -16.35 -20.35
CA ILE A 758 13.11 -16.88 -20.13
C ILE A 758 13.05 -18.28 -20.78
N PRO A 759 12.79 -19.37 -20.04
CA PRO A 759 12.57 -20.66 -20.64
C PRO A 759 11.18 -20.67 -21.32
N PHE A 760 11.12 -20.32 -22.60
CA PHE A 760 9.93 -20.52 -23.42
C PHE A 760 9.91 -21.95 -23.96
N GLN A 761 8.77 -22.65 -23.83
CA GLN A 761 8.52 -23.90 -24.55
C GLN A 761 8.06 -23.62 -26.00
N GLU A 762 8.30 -24.61 -26.85
CA GLU A 762 8.45 -24.58 -28.32
C GLU A 762 7.40 -23.80 -29.14
N ASN A 763 7.89 -23.12 -30.18
CA ASN A 763 7.20 -22.42 -31.31
C ASN A 763 7.16 -20.87 -31.32
N THR A 764 7.93 -20.18 -30.49
CA THR A 764 8.25 -18.75 -30.73
C THR A 764 9.74 -18.52 -30.54
N PRO A 765 10.45 -17.91 -31.51
CA PRO A 765 11.88 -17.64 -31.37
C PRO A 765 12.11 -16.68 -30.19
N LEU A 766 12.98 -17.10 -29.27
CA LEU A 766 13.45 -16.30 -28.14
C LEU A 766 14.09 -15.00 -28.69
N LYS A 767 13.60 -13.82 -28.27
CA LYS A 767 14.39 -12.59 -28.38
C LYS A 767 15.47 -12.67 -27.29
N GLU A 768 16.74 -12.63 -27.70
CA GLU A 768 17.92 -12.90 -26.84
C GLU A 768 18.10 -11.92 -25.66
N ASP A 769 17.34 -10.82 -25.57
CA ASP A 769 17.46 -9.78 -24.53
C ASP A 769 16.11 -9.39 -23.89
N THR A 770 15.42 -10.32 -23.23
CA THR A 770 14.16 -10.02 -22.53
C THR A 770 14.39 -9.59 -21.09
N GLN A 771 14.69 -8.30 -20.90
CA GLN A 771 14.82 -7.70 -19.56
C GLN A 771 13.44 -7.61 -18.86
N ARG A 772 13.43 -7.93 -17.56
CA ARG A 772 12.24 -7.82 -16.68
C ARG A 772 12.14 -6.48 -15.95
N PHE A 773 13.16 -5.62 -16.11
CA PHE A 773 13.27 -4.29 -15.48
C PHE A 773 13.07 -4.31 -13.96
N VAL A 774 13.61 -5.34 -13.29
CA VAL A 774 13.56 -5.51 -11.83
C VAL A 774 14.41 -4.46 -11.15
N CYS A 775 13.96 -3.96 -9.99
CA CYS A 775 14.69 -2.91 -9.27
C CYS A 775 15.97 -3.48 -8.61
N HIS A 776 17.03 -2.69 -8.65
CA HIS A 776 18.27 -3.00 -7.93
C HIS A 776 18.07 -3.10 -6.41
N GLN A 777 18.71 -4.09 -5.81
CA GLN A 777 18.78 -4.37 -4.38
C GLN A 777 20.24 -4.40 -3.90
N PRO A 778 21.02 -3.31 -4.04
CA PRO A 778 22.40 -3.28 -3.57
C PRO A 778 22.44 -3.29 -2.04
N LEU A 779 23.59 -3.58 -1.44
CA LEU A 779 23.75 -3.46 0.03
C LEU A 779 23.67 -2.00 0.51
N LEU A 780 24.20 -1.07 -0.28
CA LEU A 780 24.11 0.36 -0.05
C LEU A 780 23.42 1.02 -1.24
N TYR A 781 22.36 1.78 -0.99
CA TYR A 781 21.71 2.60 -2.02
C TYR A 781 22.48 3.89 -2.30
N SER A 782 23.21 4.39 -1.31
CA SER A 782 24.13 5.52 -1.41
C SER A 782 25.18 5.40 -0.31
N GLU A 783 26.20 6.27 -0.32
CA GLU A 783 27.32 6.25 0.63
C GLU A 783 26.91 6.20 2.12
N THR A 784 25.70 6.66 2.45
CA THR A 784 25.21 6.75 3.84
C THR A 784 23.93 5.97 4.11
N ARG A 785 23.42 5.22 3.12
CA ARG A 785 22.11 4.57 3.22
C ARG A 785 22.15 3.10 2.85
N TYR A 786 22.00 2.27 3.88
CA TYR A 786 21.90 0.81 3.75
C TYR A 786 20.54 0.33 3.25
N ASN A 787 20.57 -0.72 2.44
CA ASN A 787 19.40 -1.52 2.10
C ASN A 787 19.07 -2.48 3.25
N LYS A 788 18.31 -1.98 4.22
CA LYS A 788 17.84 -2.77 5.37
C LYS A 788 16.90 -3.93 4.98
N ARG A 789 16.37 -3.97 3.75
CA ARG A 789 15.54 -5.09 3.29
C ARG A 789 16.42 -6.29 2.97
N LYS A 790 17.42 -6.12 2.10
CA LYS A 790 18.44 -7.14 1.80
C LYS A 790 19.15 -7.65 3.06
N ILE A 791 19.49 -6.76 3.97
CA ILE A 791 20.16 -7.10 5.23
C ILE A 791 19.30 -8.00 6.14
N ASN A 792 17.98 -7.86 6.11
CA ASN A 792 17.11 -8.60 7.04
C ASN A 792 16.39 -9.80 6.42
N GLU A 793 16.26 -9.87 5.08
CA GLU A 793 15.53 -10.95 4.39
C GLU A 793 16.48 -11.99 3.75
N LEU A 794 17.67 -11.58 3.28
CA LEU A 794 18.54 -12.47 2.49
C LEU A 794 19.02 -13.69 3.29
N TRP A 795 19.63 -13.48 4.45
CA TRP A 795 20.22 -14.56 5.24
C TRP A 795 19.16 -15.55 5.74
N THR A 796 17.95 -15.07 6.06
CA THR A 796 16.86 -15.94 6.50
C THR A 796 16.41 -16.88 5.40
N HIS A 797 16.24 -16.38 4.16
CA HIS A 797 15.80 -17.23 3.06
C HIS A 797 16.88 -18.24 2.65
N LEU A 798 18.16 -17.84 2.64
CA LEU A 798 19.27 -18.76 2.40
C LEU A 798 19.38 -19.84 3.49
N LEU A 799 19.13 -19.49 4.75
CA LEU A 799 19.08 -20.44 5.85
C LEU A 799 17.91 -21.42 5.72
N GLN A 800 16.71 -20.94 5.38
CA GLN A 800 15.55 -21.81 5.16
C GLN A 800 15.71 -22.75 3.95
N LEU A 801 16.48 -22.33 2.93
CA LEU A 801 16.86 -23.19 1.81
C LEU A 801 17.89 -24.28 2.17
N GLY A 802 18.59 -24.13 3.30
CA GLY A 802 19.74 -24.95 3.63
C GLY A 802 20.97 -24.70 2.75
N ASP A 803 21.00 -23.60 1.97
CA ASP A 803 22.12 -23.23 1.10
C ASP A 803 23.24 -22.56 1.93
N SER A 804 23.98 -23.38 2.68
CA SER A 804 25.07 -22.92 3.54
C SER A 804 26.18 -22.23 2.77
N LYS A 805 26.38 -22.59 1.49
CA LYS A 805 27.42 -21.98 0.65
C LYS A 805 27.07 -20.52 0.36
N ARG A 806 25.91 -20.26 -0.25
CA ARG A 806 25.48 -18.87 -0.56
C ARG A 806 25.25 -18.05 0.70
N LEU A 807 24.76 -18.67 1.78
CA LEU A 807 24.60 -18.01 3.08
C LEU A 807 25.92 -17.41 3.60
N LYS A 808 27.02 -18.14 3.45
CA LYS A 808 28.34 -17.66 3.87
C LYS A 808 28.92 -16.65 2.89
N GLU A 809 28.90 -16.95 1.60
CA GLU A 809 29.48 -16.11 0.53
C GLU A 809 28.83 -14.72 0.44
N HIS A 810 27.50 -14.64 0.59
CA HIS A 810 26.74 -13.41 0.36
C HIS A 810 26.18 -12.76 1.64
N ALA A 811 26.24 -13.42 2.80
CA ALA A 811 25.71 -12.87 4.04
C ALA A 811 26.63 -13.06 5.27
N LEU A 812 26.53 -14.17 5.99
CA LEU A 812 27.02 -14.27 7.36
C LEU A 812 28.55 -14.41 7.50
N CYS A 813 29.26 -14.73 6.41
CA CYS A 813 30.73 -14.69 6.35
C CYS A 813 31.25 -13.61 5.39
N ASN A 814 30.37 -12.75 4.88
CA ASN A 814 30.73 -11.68 3.98
C ASN A 814 31.03 -10.40 4.78
N PHE A 815 32.24 -9.86 4.62
CA PHE A 815 32.67 -8.69 5.40
C PHE A 815 31.78 -7.46 5.17
N GLU A 816 31.45 -7.13 3.92
CA GLU A 816 30.64 -5.96 3.58
C GLU A 816 29.22 -6.09 4.14
N TYR A 817 28.65 -7.30 4.08
CA TYR A 817 27.35 -7.60 4.65
C TYR A 817 27.35 -7.50 6.18
N LEU A 818 28.35 -8.09 6.86
CA LEU A 818 28.50 -8.00 8.32
C LEU A 818 28.69 -6.55 8.77
N LEU A 819 29.54 -5.77 8.08
CA LEU A 819 29.74 -4.36 8.37
C LEU A 819 28.42 -3.58 8.23
N SER A 820 27.68 -3.84 7.15
CA SER A 820 26.37 -3.24 6.90
C SER A 820 25.36 -3.61 7.98
N MET A 821 25.36 -4.86 8.46
CA MET A 821 24.53 -5.30 9.58
C MET A 821 24.85 -4.56 10.87
N VAL A 822 26.13 -4.49 11.25
CA VAL A 822 26.56 -3.84 12.51
C VAL A 822 26.28 -2.34 12.48
N ASP A 823 26.56 -1.66 11.37
CA ASP A 823 26.38 -0.20 11.26
C ASP A 823 24.91 0.21 11.11
N SER A 824 24.10 -0.57 10.38
CA SER A 824 22.70 -0.22 10.12
C SER A 824 21.73 -0.61 11.26
N SER A 825 22.15 -1.50 12.15
CA SER A 825 21.34 -2.04 13.26
C SER A 825 22.08 -1.95 14.60
N SER A 826 22.35 -3.07 15.26
CA SER A 826 23.19 -3.17 16.45
C SER A 826 23.95 -4.50 16.45
N ILE A 827 25.16 -4.52 17.03
CA ILE A 827 25.92 -5.77 17.17
C ILE A 827 25.16 -6.84 17.95
N ASN A 828 24.31 -6.45 18.90
CA ASN A 828 23.46 -7.39 19.65
C ASN A 828 22.46 -8.09 18.73
N THR A 829 21.85 -7.37 17.79
CA THR A 829 20.97 -7.95 16.77
C THR A 829 21.74 -8.92 15.87
N VAL A 830 22.96 -8.58 15.47
CA VAL A 830 23.82 -9.47 14.66
C VAL A 830 24.17 -10.75 15.41
N LEU A 831 24.56 -10.63 16.68
CA LEU A 831 24.86 -11.78 17.54
C LEU A 831 23.64 -12.67 17.76
N GLN A 832 22.45 -12.08 17.90
CA GLN A 832 21.20 -12.83 17.97
C GLN A 832 20.93 -13.58 16.67
N ASN A 833 21.07 -12.94 15.51
CA ASN A 833 20.89 -13.58 14.21
C ASN A 833 21.86 -14.75 14.01
N LEU A 834 23.14 -14.56 14.34
CA LEU A 834 24.16 -15.62 14.26
C LEU A 834 23.84 -16.78 15.22
N ARG A 835 23.40 -16.48 16.45
CA ARG A 835 22.98 -17.51 17.40
C ARG A 835 21.76 -18.29 16.91
N LEU A 836 20.78 -17.61 16.30
CA LEU A 836 19.63 -18.27 15.68
C LEU A 836 20.07 -19.18 14.53
N THR A 837 20.96 -18.70 13.65
CA THR A 837 21.54 -19.53 12.59
C THR A 837 22.22 -20.76 13.15
N LEU A 838 23.08 -20.61 14.18
CA LEU A 838 23.79 -21.71 14.81
C LEU A 838 22.89 -22.71 15.54
N SER A 839 21.66 -22.32 15.88
CA SER A 839 20.66 -23.23 16.45
C SER A 839 20.02 -24.16 15.41
N ILE A 840 20.12 -23.79 14.12
CA ILE A 840 19.55 -24.54 12.99
C ILE A 840 20.66 -25.23 12.18
N LEU A 841 21.79 -24.56 11.98
CA LEU A 841 22.92 -24.98 11.16
C LEU A 841 24.20 -25.05 11.98
N VAL A 842 24.83 -26.21 12.04
CA VAL A 842 26.15 -26.40 12.65
C VAL A 842 27.22 -26.10 11.60
N ASP A 843 27.83 -24.92 11.66
CA ASP A 843 28.92 -24.52 10.77
C ASP A 843 30.06 -23.84 11.54
N ALA A 844 31.29 -24.31 11.32
CA ALA A 844 32.48 -23.88 12.06
C ALA A 844 32.89 -22.42 11.75
N GLU A 845 32.69 -21.95 10.53
CA GLU A 845 33.06 -20.60 10.11
C GLU A 845 32.10 -19.58 10.71
N ILE A 846 30.79 -19.88 10.69
CA ILE A 846 29.77 -19.04 11.34
C ILE A 846 30.00 -18.99 12.85
N PHE A 847 30.34 -20.12 13.47
CA PHE A 847 30.67 -20.18 14.90
C PHE A 847 31.90 -19.35 15.26
N LEU A 848 32.93 -19.39 14.40
CA LEU A 848 34.13 -18.56 14.56
C LEU A 848 33.79 -17.07 14.53
N ILE A 849 33.02 -16.63 13.53
CA ILE A 849 32.58 -15.23 13.41
C ILE A 849 31.76 -14.81 14.63
N TYR A 850 30.81 -15.63 15.08
CA TYR A 850 30.02 -15.37 16.28
C TYR A 850 30.91 -15.10 17.50
N ASN A 851 31.92 -15.94 17.75
CA ASN A 851 32.82 -15.76 18.88
C ASN A 851 33.70 -14.51 18.76
N CYS A 852 34.21 -14.20 17.56
CA CYS A 852 34.95 -12.96 17.32
C CYS A 852 34.08 -11.73 17.64
N LEU A 853 32.87 -11.68 17.09
CA LEU A 853 31.94 -10.58 17.32
C LEU A 853 31.50 -10.45 18.78
N LEU A 854 31.35 -11.58 19.48
CA LEU A 854 30.97 -11.59 20.90
C LEU A 854 32.06 -10.94 21.76
N LYS A 855 33.33 -11.29 21.51
CA LYS A 855 34.49 -10.69 22.19
C LYS A 855 34.62 -9.19 21.90
N SER A 856 34.36 -8.78 20.65
CA SER A 856 34.47 -7.40 20.20
C SER A 856 33.21 -6.55 20.45
N SER A 857 32.17 -7.12 21.06
CA SER A 857 30.85 -6.49 21.20
C SER A 857 30.89 -5.09 21.83
N SER A 858 31.69 -4.91 22.88
CA SER A 858 31.81 -3.61 23.58
C SER A 858 32.41 -2.51 22.70
N VAL A 859 33.37 -2.84 21.83
CA VAL A 859 34.01 -1.91 20.90
C VAL A 859 33.06 -1.60 19.73
N LEU A 860 32.47 -2.64 19.15
CA LEU A 860 31.57 -2.52 17.99
C LEU A 860 30.25 -1.82 18.33
N MET A 861 29.80 -1.90 19.58
CA MET A 861 28.67 -1.10 20.07
C MET A 861 28.93 0.41 19.95
N ARG A 862 30.19 0.86 20.08
CA ARG A 862 30.58 2.28 20.04
C ARG A 862 31.05 2.70 18.65
N HIS A 863 31.81 1.84 17.97
CA HIS A 863 32.41 2.11 16.68
C HIS A 863 32.25 0.90 15.74
N PRO A 864 31.10 0.78 15.05
CA PRO A 864 30.84 -0.28 14.07
C PRO A 864 31.94 -0.43 13.00
N THR A 865 32.55 0.68 12.60
CA THR A 865 33.60 0.74 11.58
C THR A 865 34.91 0.07 12.01
N GLN A 866 35.09 -0.26 13.29
CA GLN A 866 36.24 -1.02 13.79
C GLN A 866 36.14 -2.53 13.49
N LEU A 867 35.05 -2.99 12.86
CA LEU A 867 34.83 -4.40 12.54
C LEU A 867 36.03 -5.06 11.84
N ALA A 868 36.66 -4.39 10.89
CA ALA A 868 37.83 -4.91 10.19
C ALA A 868 38.99 -5.20 11.15
N ASN A 869 39.32 -4.24 12.03
CA ASN A 869 40.43 -4.35 12.96
C ASN A 869 40.17 -5.46 13.99
N GLU A 870 38.95 -5.53 14.50
CA GLU A 870 38.51 -6.56 15.44
C GLU A 870 38.57 -7.96 14.81
N LEU A 871 38.00 -8.15 13.62
CA LEU A 871 38.03 -9.45 12.93
C LEU A 871 39.47 -9.87 12.63
N ILE A 872 40.32 -8.97 12.12
CA ILE A 872 41.74 -9.28 11.83
C ILE A 872 42.48 -9.66 13.11
N GLY A 873 42.24 -8.95 14.22
CA GLY A 873 42.87 -9.25 15.51
C GLY A 873 42.55 -10.66 16.00
N HIS A 874 41.25 -11.01 16.08
CA HIS A 874 40.82 -12.31 16.61
C HIS A 874 41.08 -13.47 15.65
N LEU A 875 41.00 -13.27 14.33
CA LEU A 875 41.23 -14.34 13.35
C LEU A 875 42.72 -14.66 13.18
N LYS A 876 43.62 -13.70 13.37
CA LYS A 876 45.08 -13.95 13.38
C LYS A 876 45.48 -14.90 14.49
N GLU A 877 44.97 -14.68 15.70
CA GLU A 877 45.22 -15.58 16.83
C GLU A 877 44.81 -17.01 16.49
N VAL A 878 43.62 -17.20 15.89
CA VAL A 878 43.10 -18.54 15.52
C VAL A 878 43.96 -19.21 14.43
N LYS A 879 44.48 -18.45 13.46
CA LYS A 879 45.39 -18.98 12.44
C LYS A 879 46.72 -19.45 13.04
N GLU A 880 47.23 -18.77 14.05
CA GLU A 880 48.46 -19.17 14.75
C GLU A 880 48.26 -20.45 15.57
N TYR A 881 47.05 -20.71 16.08
CA TYR A 881 46.70 -21.97 16.77
C TYR A 881 46.30 -23.13 15.86
N ALA A 882 45.82 -22.88 14.64
CA ALA A 882 45.39 -23.92 13.69
C ALA A 882 46.54 -24.58 12.89
N VAL A 883 47.77 -24.08 13.05
CA VAL A 883 49.00 -24.61 12.41
C VAL A 883 49.76 -25.58 13.33
N VAL A 884 49.19 -25.94 14.49
CA VAL A 884 49.77 -26.89 15.46
C VAL A 884 49.05 -28.23 15.41
#